data_AF-A0A060IH83-F1
#
_entry.id   AF-A0A060IH83-F1
#
_cell.length_a   1.000
_cell.length_b   1.000
_cell.length_c   1.000
_cell.angle_alpha   90.00
_cell.angle_beta   90.00
_cell.angle_gamma   90.00
#
_symmetry.space_group_name_H-M   'P 1'
#
loop_
_entity.id
_entity.type
_entity.pdbx_description
1 polymer ?
#
loop_
_entity_poly.entity_id
_entity_poly.type
_entity_poly.pdbx_seq_one_letter_code
_entity_poly.pdbx_strand_id
1 'polypeptide(L)'
;MKRATANAVAQALTWRLRDLRIRVGTVEIEQAMAVLQSQDDWSETSLKQVLVPIFAKRQEHRNVVSVLIGEFLTPPDHAIIDPAGAGTTEFKLDGLGPGPLPPPPETWWKRLRRRFAPVLEAKWTPRALALFGTVLIVPVIIFLFFRAFHQLWERIGAVFAGLRGAFQDPLGNSLAERGGDIENLQIALLVRHTVVSSLAASGVLLILIAMRLTRSKKSPGSRRRDPIVDRPPDGDGSVFRVGSLGGQPPPFLDPSLASEVVELITYRQTERLRKDLDLRSTVDRRVRGDLDSLVFQRRKELPTVVLLVDSAADCRHWNTLAEEFQVALEKRGLRVETLSYYSGLSKPSSYSSSSSDTVEATLLGLAERTGWILTAVFGDLKRLSGQDISILSAQREQGPVLAFDYTHPRLWDIRHSPFEMMGMGPFPATGYALRRALATAFAPDRGAIRAAKSTITGKPAYWHLSKPHLEWAIACAMVEPVSFSLAEKLRRAHPDLSGPAEGLAFSLLSALPESWLSREGLRFAPNIRRELLSKAAEIPKDLQMAFLDVFDAAFGEEPASVTAGELWRYTRAQAELFTPRQARALQDLADVKACGIIDPEAFDDFVGRLRQPGLREEAGTIRLRSAMPKLSGLLSKGEFPPIVDPSDIQFADWSIGLSDVRIRVNGDRSPLAAFFAEGQSFLTIDKGGTEPFSRVDAVRGNRQTLTQLTSLSNFDLAPSDFTQIYIFPNGQGGLLAARNGRLFNLVKGSESEKEWLPNIALQEIKTEMDLGDDPLIALSPNGSHIAYARAGSGEIAVVAAAADERPTKFQIAGTLTAIAYSKRGALLCADASGDILELSADDPAPSSSASGPSRLANFDGPIAAFADFYGDDDRRHVVAALADGRVAIQEPGLSSRSYDLLPWRPRWITVFPDRKAAMAGSQALGVSIAVTGAEGEFDIVGVDSAAGDNEFNALSLLDHSIEPSRDELAVLAINPERRRIIVRNGSYLEVRPLVYDLPEVGETVPAFQRISVPEQPAEEADRGGAVPA
;
A
#
# COMPACT_ATOMS: atom_id res chain seq x y z
N MET A 1 -47.54 -32.64 -39.76
CA MET A 1 -46.77 -31.53 -39.13
C MET A 1 -46.11 -30.75 -40.22
N LYS A 2 -46.36 -29.44 -40.31
CA LYS A 2 -45.82 -28.61 -41.40
C LYS A 2 -44.31 -28.50 -41.31
N ARG A 3 -43.64 -28.42 -42.46
CA ARG A 3 -42.18 -28.26 -42.63
C ARG A 3 -41.49 -27.30 -41.65
N ALA A 4 -42.10 -26.15 -41.34
CA ALA A 4 -41.53 -25.17 -40.41
C ALA A 4 -41.37 -25.73 -38.97
N THR A 5 -42.35 -26.51 -38.51
CA THR A 5 -42.32 -27.15 -37.18
C THR A 5 -41.29 -28.28 -37.15
N ALA A 6 -41.15 -29.05 -38.23
CA ALA A 6 -40.14 -30.10 -38.32
C ALA A 6 -38.70 -29.55 -38.28
N ASN A 7 -38.44 -28.42 -38.94
CA ASN A 7 -37.16 -27.72 -38.86
C ASN A 7 -36.86 -27.22 -37.45
N ALA A 8 -37.87 -26.66 -36.76
CA ALA A 8 -37.72 -26.24 -35.37
C ALA A 8 -37.39 -27.41 -34.43
N VAL A 9 -38.01 -28.58 -34.66
CA VAL A 9 -37.72 -29.81 -33.91
C VAL A 9 -36.28 -30.28 -34.16
N ALA A 10 -35.77 -30.26 -35.40
CA ALA A 10 -34.39 -30.64 -35.68
C ALA A 10 -33.36 -29.69 -35.02
N GLN A 11 -33.66 -28.39 -34.99
CA GLN A 11 -32.84 -27.41 -34.30
C GLN A 11 -32.87 -27.59 -32.79
N ALA A 12 -34.06 -27.74 -32.18
CA ALA A 12 -34.23 -28.00 -30.76
C ALA A 12 -33.55 -29.30 -30.33
N LEU A 13 -33.69 -30.36 -31.14
CA LEU A 13 -33.03 -31.65 -30.94
C LEU A 13 -31.50 -31.53 -31.00
N THR A 14 -30.97 -30.74 -31.93
CA THR A 14 -29.53 -30.47 -32.03
C THR A 14 -28.99 -29.80 -30.76
N TRP A 15 -29.70 -28.78 -30.26
CA TRP A 15 -29.34 -28.10 -29.02
C TRP A 15 -29.39 -29.05 -27.82
N ARG A 16 -30.49 -29.81 -27.70
CA ARG A 16 -30.69 -30.69 -26.54
C ARG A 16 -29.74 -31.88 -26.51
N LEU A 17 -29.39 -32.44 -27.67
CA LEU A 17 -28.38 -33.50 -27.75
C LEU A 17 -26.98 -33.00 -27.41
N ARG A 18 -26.65 -31.75 -27.75
CA ARG A 18 -25.40 -31.11 -27.33
C ARG A 18 -25.34 -30.90 -25.81
N ASP A 19 -26.45 -30.51 -25.18
CA ASP A 19 -26.54 -30.42 -23.71
C ASP A 19 -26.31 -31.78 -23.03
N LEU A 20 -26.85 -32.85 -23.62
CA LEU A 20 -26.65 -34.24 -23.17
C LEU A 20 -25.29 -34.83 -23.56
N ARG A 21 -24.37 -34.02 -24.12
CA ARG A 21 -23.02 -34.42 -24.58
C ARG A 21 -23.01 -35.48 -25.69
N ILE A 22 -24.10 -35.65 -26.41
CA ILE A 22 -24.16 -36.49 -27.61
C ILE A 22 -23.65 -35.62 -28.78
N ARG A 23 -22.52 -36.01 -29.39
CA ARG A 23 -21.91 -35.24 -30.49
C ARG A 23 -22.86 -35.22 -31.71
N VAL A 24 -23.32 -34.03 -32.07
CA VAL A 24 -24.05 -33.74 -33.30
C VAL A 24 -23.19 -32.79 -34.15
N GLY A 25 -22.60 -33.34 -35.22
CA GLY A 25 -21.75 -32.59 -36.15
C GLY A 25 -22.57 -31.76 -37.14
N THR A 26 -21.89 -30.89 -37.87
CA THR A 26 -22.52 -30.06 -38.92
C THR A 26 -23.11 -30.91 -40.05
N VAL A 27 -22.49 -32.03 -40.38
CA VAL A 27 -22.96 -32.97 -41.42
C VAL A 27 -24.30 -33.60 -41.05
N GLU A 28 -24.49 -34.02 -39.79
CA GLU A 28 -25.76 -34.59 -39.34
C GLU A 28 -26.89 -33.55 -39.35
N ILE A 29 -26.58 -32.29 -39.03
CA ILE A 29 -27.55 -31.18 -39.08
C ILE A 29 -27.95 -30.89 -40.53
N GLU A 30 -26.98 -30.78 -41.43
CA GLU A 30 -27.22 -30.55 -42.86
C GLU A 30 -28.02 -31.69 -43.48
N GLN A 31 -27.69 -32.95 -43.15
CA GLN A 31 -28.46 -34.11 -43.59
C GLN A 31 -29.89 -34.11 -43.04
N ALA A 32 -30.07 -33.83 -41.75
CA ALA A 32 -31.41 -33.73 -41.16
C ALA A 32 -32.23 -32.62 -41.84
N MET A 33 -31.65 -31.44 -42.04
CA MET A 33 -32.33 -30.33 -42.70
C MET A 33 -32.64 -30.65 -44.18
N ALA A 34 -31.73 -31.28 -44.91
CA ALA A 34 -31.96 -31.68 -46.30
C ALA A 34 -33.10 -32.69 -46.43
N VAL A 35 -33.17 -33.68 -45.54
CA VAL A 35 -34.26 -34.67 -45.56
C VAL A 35 -35.59 -34.05 -45.12
N LEU A 36 -35.60 -33.20 -44.08
CA LEU A 36 -36.84 -32.53 -43.66
C LEU A 36 -37.40 -31.56 -44.71
N GLN A 37 -36.56 -31.08 -45.63
CA GLN A 37 -36.98 -30.26 -46.77
C GLN A 37 -37.57 -31.06 -47.93
N SER A 38 -37.45 -32.39 -47.96
CA SER A 38 -37.94 -33.21 -49.08
C SER A 38 -39.43 -33.52 -49.02
N GLN A 39 -40.11 -33.22 -47.92
CA GLN A 39 -41.55 -33.44 -47.74
C GLN A 39 -42.19 -32.26 -46.99
N ASP A 40 -43.40 -31.88 -47.39
CA ASP A 40 -44.10 -30.73 -46.79
C ASP A 40 -44.82 -31.07 -45.48
N ASP A 41 -45.19 -32.34 -45.30
CA ASP A 41 -45.86 -32.86 -44.11
C ASP A 41 -45.17 -34.09 -43.53
N TRP A 42 -44.95 -34.05 -42.22
CA TRP A 42 -44.34 -35.14 -41.46
C TRP A 42 -45.32 -35.70 -40.42
N SER A 43 -45.44 -37.02 -40.34
CA SER A 43 -45.99 -37.71 -39.16
C SER A 43 -44.90 -37.90 -38.11
N GLU A 44 -45.26 -38.02 -36.83
CA GLU A 44 -44.29 -38.28 -35.75
C GLU A 44 -43.49 -39.57 -36.00
N THR A 45 -44.14 -40.62 -36.49
CA THR A 45 -43.50 -41.90 -36.81
C THR A 45 -42.49 -41.77 -37.94
N SER A 46 -42.83 -41.07 -39.02
CA SER A 46 -41.90 -40.82 -40.13
C SER A 46 -40.74 -39.91 -39.72
N LEU A 47 -41.01 -38.91 -38.86
CA LEU A 47 -39.98 -38.01 -38.33
C LEU A 47 -38.96 -38.78 -37.46
N LYS A 48 -39.43 -39.66 -36.58
CA LYS A 48 -38.56 -40.52 -35.75
C LYS A 48 -37.75 -41.49 -36.61
N GLN A 49 -38.38 -42.14 -37.60
CA GLN A 49 -37.69 -43.07 -38.50
C GLN A 49 -36.54 -42.42 -39.26
N VAL A 50 -36.68 -41.14 -39.62
CA VAL A 50 -35.66 -40.39 -40.38
C VAL A 50 -34.61 -39.75 -39.48
N LEU A 51 -35.01 -39.03 -38.42
CA LEU A 51 -34.07 -38.23 -37.62
C LEU A 51 -33.26 -39.07 -36.63
N VAL A 52 -33.82 -40.14 -36.08
CA VAL A 52 -33.12 -41.02 -35.12
C VAL A 52 -31.82 -41.60 -35.70
N PRO A 53 -31.79 -42.21 -36.90
CA PRO A 53 -30.55 -42.74 -37.46
C PRO A 53 -29.54 -41.66 -37.87
N ILE A 54 -29.99 -40.44 -38.19
CA ILE A 54 -29.12 -39.31 -38.52
C ILE A 54 -28.38 -38.81 -37.28
N PHE A 55 -29.10 -38.59 -36.17
CA PHE A 55 -28.51 -38.06 -34.95
C PHE A 55 -27.89 -39.12 -34.02
N ALA A 56 -28.24 -40.41 -34.16
CA ALA A 56 -27.76 -41.48 -33.30
C ALA A 56 -27.38 -42.77 -34.06
N LYS A 57 -26.07 -42.99 -34.21
CA LYS A 57 -25.50 -44.23 -34.78
C LYS A 57 -25.48 -45.40 -33.78
N ARG A 58 -25.35 -45.12 -32.48
CA ARG A 58 -25.35 -46.14 -31.40
C ARG A 58 -26.77 -46.41 -30.90
N GLN A 59 -27.09 -47.68 -30.65
CA GLN A 59 -28.44 -48.10 -30.25
C GLN A 59 -28.92 -47.43 -28.95
N GLU A 60 -28.03 -47.21 -27.98
CA GLU A 60 -28.31 -46.54 -26.71
C GLU A 60 -28.81 -45.09 -26.89
N HIS A 61 -28.25 -44.36 -27.87
CA HIS A 61 -28.63 -42.97 -28.13
C HIS A 61 -29.91 -42.85 -28.96
N ARG A 62 -30.30 -43.90 -29.69
CA ARG A 62 -31.50 -43.89 -30.52
C ARG A 62 -32.78 -43.76 -29.69
N ASN A 63 -32.81 -44.40 -28.52
CA ASN A 63 -33.93 -44.27 -27.59
C ASN A 63 -34.03 -42.84 -27.04
N VAL A 64 -32.90 -42.22 -26.68
CA VAL A 64 -32.85 -40.83 -26.19
C VAL A 64 -33.37 -39.86 -27.26
N VAL A 65 -32.90 -39.98 -28.50
CA VAL A 65 -33.35 -39.15 -29.61
C VAL A 65 -34.86 -39.34 -29.88
N SER A 66 -35.34 -40.58 -29.85
CA SER A 66 -36.76 -40.90 -30.05
C SER A 66 -37.67 -40.28 -28.96
N VAL A 67 -37.24 -40.31 -27.70
CA VAL A 67 -37.96 -39.70 -26.57
C VAL A 67 -37.98 -38.18 -26.69
N LEU A 68 -36.84 -37.55 -26.98
CA LEU A 68 -36.76 -36.10 -27.16
C LEU A 68 -37.65 -35.60 -28.31
N ILE A 69 -37.70 -36.36 -29.42
CA ILE A 69 -38.64 -36.04 -30.51
C ILE A 69 -40.09 -36.11 -29.97
N GLY A 70 -40.46 -37.13 -29.20
CA GLY A 70 -41.79 -37.18 -28.58
C GLY A 70 -42.06 -35.96 -27.69
N GLU A 71 -41.13 -35.61 -26.81
CA GLU A 71 -41.22 -34.49 -25.88
C GLU A 71 -41.44 -33.15 -26.59
N PHE A 72 -40.70 -32.88 -27.68
CA PHE A 72 -40.87 -31.66 -28.47
C PHE A 72 -42.18 -31.59 -29.27
N LEU A 73 -42.85 -32.73 -29.48
CA LEU A 73 -44.11 -32.78 -30.23
C LEU A 73 -45.34 -32.79 -29.32
N THR A 74 -45.18 -33.10 -28.04
CA THR A 74 -46.22 -32.87 -27.04
C THR A 74 -46.40 -31.36 -26.79
N PRO A 75 -47.62 -30.82 -26.96
CA PRO A 75 -47.89 -29.43 -26.58
C PRO A 75 -47.67 -29.26 -25.07
N PRO A 76 -47.03 -28.17 -24.62
CA PRO A 76 -46.76 -27.95 -23.21
C PRO A 76 -48.08 -27.80 -22.45
N ASP A 77 -48.25 -28.57 -21.37
CA ASP A 77 -49.33 -28.36 -20.40
C ASP A 77 -49.23 -26.93 -19.84
N HIS A 78 -50.34 -26.21 -19.85
CA HIS A 78 -50.40 -24.80 -19.45
C HIS A 78 -49.89 -24.59 -18.02
N ALA A 79 -48.64 -24.15 -17.89
CA ALA A 79 -48.13 -23.58 -16.64
C ALA A 79 -48.83 -22.23 -16.43
N ILE A 80 -49.65 -22.15 -15.38
CA ILE A 80 -50.25 -20.92 -14.87
C ILE A 80 -49.09 -20.02 -14.42
N ILE A 81 -48.81 -18.95 -15.18
CA ILE A 81 -47.83 -17.93 -14.81
C ILE A 81 -48.58 -16.70 -14.30
N ASP A 82 -48.30 -16.37 -13.05
CA ASP A 82 -48.78 -15.21 -12.29
C ASP A 82 -48.24 -13.89 -12.86
N PRO A 83 -49.09 -12.91 -13.27
CA PRO A 83 -48.66 -11.78 -14.10
C PRO A 83 -48.09 -10.58 -13.32
N ALA A 84 -47.55 -10.75 -12.11
CA ALA A 84 -47.17 -9.61 -11.26
C ALA A 84 -45.72 -9.09 -11.38
N GLY A 85 -44.88 -9.57 -12.31
CA GLY A 85 -43.42 -9.39 -12.19
C GLY A 85 -42.58 -9.02 -13.42
N ALA A 86 -43.16 -8.58 -14.54
CA ALA A 86 -42.35 -8.26 -15.73
C ALA A 86 -42.70 -6.91 -16.34
N GLY A 87 -41.82 -5.93 -16.13
CA GLY A 87 -41.85 -4.63 -16.81
C GLY A 87 -41.71 -4.81 -18.32
N THR A 88 -42.56 -4.09 -19.05
CA THR A 88 -42.68 -4.09 -20.50
C THR A 88 -41.50 -3.37 -21.15
N THR A 89 -40.59 -4.11 -21.78
CA THR A 89 -39.78 -3.59 -22.88
C THR A 89 -40.31 -4.17 -24.18
N GLU A 90 -41.09 -3.38 -24.91
CA GLU A 90 -41.54 -3.68 -26.27
C GLU A 90 -40.33 -3.81 -27.21
N PHE A 91 -40.02 -5.03 -27.64
CA PHE A 91 -39.18 -5.27 -28.81
C PHE A 91 -40.07 -5.33 -30.05
N LYS A 92 -40.06 -4.25 -30.85
CA LYS A 92 -40.56 -4.29 -32.23
C LYS A 92 -39.57 -5.06 -33.12
N LEU A 93 -39.99 -6.23 -33.57
CA LEU A 93 -39.36 -6.96 -34.67
C LEU A 93 -39.94 -6.43 -36.00
N ASP A 94 -39.25 -5.48 -36.63
CA ASP A 94 -39.47 -5.20 -38.05
C ASP A 94 -38.59 -6.16 -38.86
N GLY A 95 -39.23 -7.15 -39.48
CA GLY A 95 -38.61 -8.07 -40.40
C GLY A 95 -38.42 -7.42 -41.77
N LEU A 96 -37.20 -7.49 -42.32
CA LEU A 96 -36.89 -7.43 -43.75
C LEU A 96 -35.46 -8.00 -43.92
N GLY A 97 -35.34 -9.13 -44.62
CA GLY A 97 -34.06 -9.82 -44.85
C GLY A 97 -33.12 -9.07 -45.80
N PRO A 98 -31.79 -9.33 -45.76
CA PRO A 98 -30.84 -8.64 -46.63
C PRO A 98 -30.79 -9.31 -48.01
N GLY A 99 -31.15 -8.56 -49.06
CA GLY A 99 -30.73 -8.84 -50.43
C GLY A 99 -29.25 -8.49 -50.66
N PRO A 100 -28.65 -8.90 -51.79
CA PRO A 100 -27.22 -8.68 -52.06
C PRO A 100 -26.91 -7.20 -52.35
N LEU A 101 -25.90 -6.66 -51.65
CA LEU A 101 -25.41 -5.29 -51.84
C LEU A 101 -24.46 -5.21 -53.06
N PRO A 102 -24.59 -4.21 -53.94
CA PRO A 102 -23.61 -3.91 -54.99
C PRO A 102 -22.35 -3.23 -54.40
N PRO A 103 -21.20 -3.26 -55.08
CA PRO A 103 -19.96 -2.65 -54.59
C PRO A 103 -20.08 -1.12 -54.51
N PRO A 104 -19.38 -0.47 -53.56
CA PRO A 104 -19.51 0.97 -53.33
C PRO A 104 -18.84 1.78 -54.46
N PRO A 105 -19.44 2.90 -54.90
CA PRO A 105 -18.82 3.76 -55.88
C PRO A 105 -17.57 4.43 -55.31
N GLU A 106 -16.50 4.47 -56.09
CA GLU A 106 -15.29 5.23 -55.77
C GLU A 106 -15.62 6.70 -55.50
N THR A 107 -15.35 7.17 -54.28
CA THR A 107 -15.47 8.58 -53.94
C THR A 107 -14.43 9.41 -54.69
N TRP A 108 -14.86 10.57 -55.21
CA TRP A 108 -14.03 11.55 -55.90
C TRP A 108 -12.70 11.85 -55.20
N TRP A 109 -12.66 11.80 -53.87
CA TRP A 109 -11.46 11.94 -53.04
C TRP A 109 -10.37 10.89 -53.32
N LYS A 110 -10.73 9.63 -53.61
CA LYS A 110 -9.73 8.60 -53.99
C LYS A 110 -9.16 8.85 -55.39
N ARG A 111 -9.94 9.38 -56.33
CA ARG A 111 -9.46 9.83 -57.66
C ARG A 111 -8.56 11.06 -57.56
N LEU A 112 -8.89 12.01 -56.68
CA LEU A 112 -8.07 13.20 -56.43
C LEU A 112 -6.72 12.80 -55.81
N ARG A 113 -6.73 11.89 -54.82
CA ARG A 113 -5.52 11.40 -54.16
C ARG A 113 -4.58 10.64 -55.10
N ARG A 114 -5.11 9.83 -56.03
CA ARG A 114 -4.30 9.17 -57.08
C ARG A 114 -3.73 10.15 -58.10
N ARG A 115 -4.44 11.24 -58.42
CA ARG A 115 -3.93 12.27 -59.37
C ARG A 115 -2.82 13.15 -58.79
N PHE A 116 -2.79 13.37 -57.48
CA PHE A 116 -1.78 14.21 -56.82
C PHE A 116 -0.68 13.44 -56.07
N ALA A 117 -0.79 12.11 -55.96
CA ALA A 117 0.24 11.25 -55.37
C ALA A 117 1.65 11.48 -55.97
N PRO A 118 1.86 11.60 -57.29
CA PRO A 118 3.21 11.83 -57.82
C PRO A 118 3.75 13.25 -57.59
N VAL A 119 2.91 14.22 -57.20
CA VAL A 119 3.34 15.59 -56.88
C VAL A 119 3.73 15.73 -55.39
N LEU A 120 3.20 14.85 -54.52
CA LEU A 120 3.46 14.84 -53.08
C LEU A 120 4.73 14.06 -52.68
N GLU A 121 5.33 13.29 -53.59
CA GLU A 121 6.59 12.56 -53.35
C GLU A 121 7.86 13.42 -53.51
N ALA A 122 7.74 14.68 -53.95
CA ALA A 122 8.87 15.60 -53.97
C ALA A 122 9.20 16.07 -52.54
N LYS A 123 10.45 15.82 -52.09
CA LYS A 123 10.99 16.18 -50.77
C LYS A 123 10.97 17.71 -50.52
N TRP A 124 9.84 18.26 -50.11
CA TRP A 124 9.75 19.64 -49.62
C TRP A 124 9.51 19.62 -48.11
N THR A 125 10.30 20.39 -47.35
CA THR A 125 10.18 20.49 -45.90
C THR A 125 8.84 21.15 -45.52
N PRO A 126 8.21 20.76 -44.41
CA PRO A 126 6.86 21.21 -44.02
C PRO A 126 6.71 22.73 -43.89
N ARG A 127 7.82 23.47 -43.70
CA ARG A 127 7.83 24.94 -43.68
C ARG A 127 7.60 25.56 -45.07
N ALA A 128 8.09 24.95 -46.14
CA ALA A 128 7.88 25.46 -47.50
C ALA A 128 6.42 25.26 -47.95
N LEU A 129 5.79 24.15 -47.56
CA LEU A 129 4.39 23.83 -47.88
C LEU A 129 3.41 24.75 -47.13
N ALA A 130 3.73 25.12 -45.89
CA ALA A 130 2.97 26.10 -45.11
C ALA A 130 3.06 27.51 -45.71
N LEU A 131 4.25 27.92 -46.18
CA LEU A 131 4.45 29.24 -46.79
C LEU A 131 3.75 29.33 -48.16
N PHE A 132 3.82 28.28 -48.97
CA PHE A 132 3.14 28.24 -50.27
C PHE A 132 1.60 28.20 -50.11
N GLY A 133 1.10 27.48 -49.11
CA GLY A 133 -0.33 27.46 -48.78
C GLY A 133 -0.86 28.81 -48.31
N THR A 134 -0.09 29.55 -47.51
CA THR A 134 -0.51 30.86 -47.00
C THR A 134 -0.40 31.98 -48.02
N VAL A 135 0.66 31.99 -48.83
CA VAL A 135 0.90 33.08 -49.80
C VAL A 135 0.05 32.94 -51.07
N LEU A 136 -0.31 31.72 -51.49
CA LEU A 136 -0.93 31.49 -52.80
C LEU A 136 -2.40 31.08 -52.72
N ILE A 137 -2.79 30.28 -51.72
CA ILE A 137 -4.15 29.76 -51.63
C ILE A 137 -5.08 30.78 -50.95
N VAL A 138 -4.60 31.48 -49.93
CA VAL A 138 -5.42 32.44 -49.18
C VAL A 138 -5.86 33.63 -50.04
N PRO A 139 -5.01 34.29 -50.85
CA PRO A 139 -5.47 35.40 -51.69
C PRO A 139 -6.39 34.95 -52.82
N VAL A 140 -6.18 33.75 -53.38
CA VAL A 140 -7.03 33.19 -54.44
C VAL A 140 -8.40 32.80 -53.89
N ILE A 141 -8.48 32.24 -52.68
CA ILE A 141 -9.75 31.99 -52.00
C ILE A 141 -10.44 33.31 -51.65
N ILE A 142 -9.72 34.31 -51.12
CA ILE A 142 -10.31 35.62 -50.81
C ILE A 142 -10.83 36.29 -52.09
N PHE A 143 -10.10 36.24 -53.20
CA PHE A 143 -10.51 36.86 -54.47
C PHE A 143 -11.67 36.11 -55.15
N LEU A 144 -11.65 34.77 -55.17
CA LEU A 144 -12.73 33.95 -55.73
C LEU A 144 -14.03 34.06 -54.93
N PHE A 145 -13.92 34.26 -53.61
CA PHE A 145 -15.08 34.39 -52.74
C PHE A 145 -15.46 35.83 -52.44
N PHE A 146 -14.68 36.87 -52.82
CA PHE A 146 -15.03 38.27 -52.54
C PHE A 146 -16.38 38.68 -53.13
N ARG A 147 -16.68 38.22 -54.36
CA ARG A 147 -17.97 38.48 -55.02
C ARG A 147 -19.12 37.71 -54.38
N ALA A 148 -18.86 36.50 -53.89
CA ALA A 148 -19.81 35.70 -53.13
C ALA A 148 -20.04 36.27 -51.73
N PHE A 149 -19.00 36.84 -51.10
CA PHE A 149 -19.06 37.48 -49.79
C PHE A 149 -19.82 38.81 -49.85
N HIS A 150 -19.67 39.57 -50.93
CA HIS A 150 -20.43 40.79 -51.14
C HIS A 150 -21.92 40.50 -51.40
N GLN A 151 -22.24 39.47 -52.20
CA GLN A 151 -23.62 38.99 -52.37
C GLN A 151 -24.19 38.38 -51.09
N LEU A 152 -23.36 37.71 -50.27
CA LEU A 152 -23.77 37.19 -48.98
C LEU A 152 -24.02 38.33 -47.98
N TRP A 153 -23.24 39.40 -48.02
CA TRP A 153 -23.43 40.57 -47.15
C TRP A 153 -24.69 41.38 -47.52
N GLU A 154 -24.98 41.53 -48.82
CA GLU A 154 -26.25 42.10 -49.29
C GLU A 154 -27.45 41.21 -48.90
N ARG A 155 -27.31 39.89 -49.00
CA ARG A 155 -28.35 38.94 -48.57
C ARG A 155 -28.53 38.90 -47.05
N ILE A 156 -27.46 39.00 -46.27
CA ILE A 156 -27.51 39.10 -44.80
C ILE A 156 -28.13 40.44 -44.39
N GLY A 157 -27.81 41.54 -45.09
CA GLY A 157 -28.45 42.84 -44.89
C GLY A 157 -29.96 42.80 -45.18
N ALA A 158 -30.37 42.15 -46.28
CA ALA A 158 -31.78 41.93 -46.61
C ALA A 158 -32.50 41.02 -45.59
N VAL A 159 -31.83 39.99 -45.09
CA VAL A 159 -32.35 39.09 -44.05
C VAL A 159 -32.50 39.82 -42.71
N PHE A 160 -31.54 40.68 -42.32
CA PHE A 160 -31.65 41.48 -41.10
C PHE A 160 -32.71 42.59 -41.22
N ALA A 161 -32.87 43.21 -42.39
CA ALA A 161 -33.96 44.15 -42.63
C ALA A 161 -35.34 43.45 -42.59
N GLY A 162 -35.45 42.24 -43.15
CA GLY A 162 -36.65 41.41 -43.08
C GLY A 162 -36.97 40.90 -41.67
N LEU A 163 -35.96 40.50 -40.89
CA LEU A 163 -36.12 40.11 -39.49
C LEU A 163 -36.55 41.29 -38.60
N ARG A 164 -36.01 42.48 -38.84
CA ARG A 164 -36.41 43.69 -38.11
C ARG A 164 -37.87 44.08 -38.41
N GLY A 165 -38.32 43.92 -39.65
CA GLY A 165 -39.73 44.10 -40.01
C GLY A 165 -40.65 43.03 -39.39
N ALA A 166 -40.23 41.76 -39.37
CA ALA A 166 -41.01 40.65 -38.81
C ALA A 166 -41.18 40.71 -37.28
N PHE A 167 -40.26 41.35 -36.56
CA PHE A 167 -40.38 41.57 -35.11
C PHE A 167 -41.16 42.84 -34.75
N GLN A 168 -41.28 43.82 -35.65
CA GLN A 168 -42.03 45.06 -35.41
C GLN A 168 -43.51 44.94 -35.74
N ASP A 169 -43.92 43.98 -36.57
CA ASP A 169 -45.33 43.66 -36.85
C ASP A 169 -45.55 42.14 -36.99
N PRO A 170 -45.62 41.40 -35.86
CA PRO A 170 -45.66 39.94 -35.86
C PRO A 170 -46.99 39.34 -36.39
N LEU A 171 -48.03 40.17 -36.54
CA LEU A 171 -49.36 39.76 -37.05
C LEU A 171 -49.68 40.32 -38.45
N GLY A 172 -48.82 41.16 -39.02
CA GLY A 172 -48.97 41.66 -40.40
C GLY A 172 -50.12 42.66 -40.58
N ASN A 173 -50.47 43.42 -39.53
CA ASN A 173 -51.59 44.36 -39.59
C ASN A 173 -51.29 45.56 -40.53
N SER A 174 -50.02 45.94 -40.70
CA SER A 174 -49.60 47.02 -41.59
C SER A 174 -49.67 46.66 -43.09
N LEU A 175 -49.72 45.37 -43.42
CA LEU A 175 -49.91 44.87 -44.79
C LEU A 175 -51.39 44.62 -45.13
N ALA A 176 -52.26 44.42 -44.13
CA ALA A 176 -53.70 44.34 -44.32
C ALA A 176 -54.36 45.72 -44.55
N GLU A 177 -53.79 46.80 -44.01
CA GLU A 177 -54.32 48.17 -44.17
C GLU A 177 -53.95 48.85 -45.50
N ARG A 178 -52.95 48.33 -46.23
CA ARG A 178 -52.64 48.79 -47.60
C ARG A 178 -53.03 47.70 -48.58
N GLY A 179 -54.31 47.66 -48.95
CA GLY A 179 -54.89 46.68 -49.89
C GLY A 179 -54.13 46.56 -51.21
N GLY A 180 -53.14 45.67 -51.26
CA GLY A 180 -52.30 45.41 -52.41
C GLY A 180 -51.87 43.94 -52.47
N ASP A 181 -52.30 43.27 -53.54
CA ASP A 181 -51.90 41.99 -54.11
C ASP A 181 -51.55 40.80 -53.19
N ILE A 182 -52.48 39.82 -53.20
CA ILE A 182 -52.38 38.48 -52.59
C ILE A 182 -51.10 37.72 -53.01
N GLU A 183 -50.54 38.01 -54.20
CA GLU A 183 -49.29 37.40 -54.67
C GLU A 183 -48.06 37.80 -53.82
N ASN A 184 -48.01 39.04 -53.32
CA ASN A 184 -46.88 39.50 -52.51
C ASN A 184 -46.86 38.85 -51.11
N LEU A 185 -48.04 38.51 -50.58
CA LEU A 185 -48.16 37.81 -49.29
C LEU A 185 -47.67 36.36 -49.39
N GLN A 186 -47.95 35.68 -50.51
CA GLN A 186 -47.48 34.31 -50.74
C GLN A 186 -45.96 34.24 -50.91
N ILE A 187 -45.36 35.20 -51.62
CA ILE A 187 -43.90 35.29 -51.77
C ILE A 187 -43.24 35.57 -50.41
N ALA A 188 -43.79 36.47 -49.60
CA ALA A 188 -43.28 36.75 -48.26
C ALA A 188 -43.33 35.53 -47.33
N LEU A 189 -44.40 34.73 -47.38
CA LEU A 189 -44.52 33.49 -46.61
C LEU A 189 -43.56 32.40 -47.10
N LEU A 190 -43.34 32.29 -48.40
CA LEU A 190 -42.41 31.31 -48.99
C LEU A 190 -40.94 31.64 -48.61
N VAL A 191 -40.58 32.93 -48.63
CA VAL A 191 -39.26 33.41 -48.18
C VAL A 191 -39.08 33.18 -46.68
N ARG A 192 -40.12 33.38 -45.86
CA ARG A 192 -40.08 33.08 -44.43
C ARG A 192 -39.83 31.59 -44.15
N HIS A 193 -40.53 30.69 -44.83
CA HIS A 193 -40.35 29.24 -44.63
C HIS A 193 -39.00 28.71 -45.12
N THR A 194 -38.47 29.26 -46.21
CA THR A 194 -37.14 28.88 -46.72
C THR A 194 -36.01 29.38 -45.82
N VAL A 195 -36.13 30.60 -45.26
CA VAL A 195 -35.13 31.12 -44.32
C VAL A 195 -35.14 30.33 -43.01
N VAL A 196 -36.31 30.05 -42.44
CA VAL A 196 -36.43 29.28 -41.18
C VAL A 196 -35.96 27.83 -41.33
N SER A 197 -36.27 27.16 -42.45
CA SER A 197 -35.80 25.79 -42.70
C SER A 197 -34.28 25.72 -42.92
N SER A 198 -33.69 26.73 -43.58
CA SER A 198 -32.23 26.80 -43.76
C SER A 198 -31.48 27.03 -42.44
N LEU A 199 -32.03 27.84 -41.53
CA LEU A 199 -31.51 28.08 -40.18
C LEU A 199 -31.60 26.83 -39.30
N ALA A 200 -32.72 26.09 -39.37
CA ALA A 200 -32.87 24.84 -38.65
C ALA A 200 -31.88 23.76 -39.14
N ALA A 201 -31.71 23.63 -40.46
CA ALA A 201 -30.78 22.65 -41.04
C ALA A 201 -29.31 22.96 -40.72
N SER A 202 -28.92 24.24 -40.76
CA SER A 202 -27.57 24.68 -40.40
C SER A 202 -27.29 24.56 -38.90
N GLY A 203 -28.30 24.80 -38.04
CA GLY A 203 -28.21 24.55 -36.60
C GLY A 203 -27.99 23.08 -36.26
N VAL A 204 -28.72 22.16 -36.89
CA VAL A 204 -28.53 20.70 -36.71
C VAL A 204 -27.15 20.26 -37.17
N LEU A 205 -26.65 20.79 -38.30
CA LEU A 205 -25.31 20.48 -38.79
C LEU A 205 -24.22 20.99 -37.82
N LEU A 206 -24.37 22.19 -37.26
CA LEU A 206 -23.47 22.76 -36.25
C LEU A 206 -23.47 21.94 -34.96
N ILE A 207 -24.63 21.47 -34.51
CA ILE A 207 -24.76 20.58 -33.34
C ILE A 207 -24.07 19.23 -33.62
N LEU A 208 -24.24 18.65 -34.81
CA LEU A 208 -23.55 17.40 -35.18
C LEU A 208 -22.03 17.58 -35.28
N ILE A 209 -21.56 18.71 -35.82
CA ILE A 209 -20.13 19.05 -35.87
C ILE A 209 -19.59 19.30 -34.46
N ALA A 210 -20.33 20.01 -33.60
CA ALA A 210 -19.96 20.24 -32.20
C ALA A 210 -19.96 18.93 -31.40
N MET A 211 -20.93 18.04 -31.60
CA MET A 211 -20.95 16.70 -31.00
C MET A 211 -19.77 15.84 -31.48
N ARG A 212 -19.38 15.95 -32.75
CA ARG A 212 -18.23 15.20 -33.29
C ARG A 212 -16.90 15.76 -32.77
N LEU A 213 -16.77 17.08 -32.64
CA LEU A 213 -15.59 17.74 -32.08
C LEU A 213 -15.47 17.54 -30.57
N THR A 214 -16.58 17.51 -29.83
CA THR A 214 -16.61 17.23 -28.39
C THR A 214 -16.43 15.75 -28.07
N ARG A 215 -16.94 14.83 -28.90
CA ARG A 215 -16.61 13.39 -28.84
C ARG A 215 -15.15 13.12 -29.20
N SER A 216 -14.57 13.88 -30.13
CA SER A 216 -13.14 13.78 -30.47
C SER A 216 -12.23 14.25 -29.32
N LYS A 217 -12.66 15.24 -28.53
CA LYS A 217 -11.93 15.77 -27.36
C LYS A 217 -12.08 14.97 -26.05
N LYS A 218 -12.88 13.90 -26.03
CA LYS A 218 -12.98 12.96 -24.89
C LYS A 218 -12.48 11.55 -25.22
N SER A 219 -11.48 11.44 -26.11
CA SER A 219 -10.52 10.37 -25.89
C SER A 219 -9.66 10.85 -24.72
N PRO A 220 -9.59 10.16 -23.56
CA PRO A 220 -8.63 10.52 -22.53
C PRO A 220 -7.29 10.64 -23.24
N GLY A 221 -6.68 11.83 -23.14
CA GLY A 221 -5.51 12.16 -23.93
C GLY A 221 -4.54 10.99 -23.89
N SER A 222 -4.04 10.58 -25.05
CA SER A 222 -2.86 9.73 -25.13
C SER A 222 -1.75 10.46 -24.40
N ARG A 223 -1.73 10.31 -23.06
CA ARG A 223 -0.71 10.85 -22.18
C ARG A 223 0.58 10.39 -22.81
N ARG A 224 1.43 11.36 -23.14
CA ARG A 224 2.74 11.16 -23.73
C ARG A 224 3.49 10.26 -22.75
N ARG A 225 3.46 8.95 -23.00
CA ARG A 225 4.15 7.94 -22.21
C ARG A 225 5.62 8.18 -22.46
N ASP A 226 6.36 8.48 -21.41
CA ASP A 226 7.80 8.64 -21.54
C ASP A 226 8.38 7.38 -22.17
N PRO A 227 9.25 7.50 -23.18
CA PRO A 227 9.97 6.34 -23.69
C PRO A 227 10.71 5.71 -22.51
N ILE A 228 10.36 4.45 -22.25
CA ILE A 228 10.94 3.65 -21.18
C ILE A 228 12.31 3.19 -21.69
N VAL A 229 13.36 3.68 -21.03
CA VAL A 229 14.77 3.35 -21.30
C VAL A 229 15.14 2.12 -20.47
N ASP A 230 16.06 1.29 -20.98
CA ASP A 230 16.61 0.13 -20.28
C ASP A 230 17.07 0.47 -18.85
N ARG A 231 16.89 -0.50 -17.94
CA ARG A 231 17.22 -0.36 -16.51
C ARG A 231 18.65 0.18 -16.35
N PRO A 232 18.86 1.23 -15.54
CA PRO A 232 20.21 1.59 -15.14
C PRO A 232 20.82 0.44 -14.31
N PRO A 233 22.15 0.22 -14.43
CA PRO A 233 22.86 -0.78 -13.63
C PRO A 233 22.73 -0.48 -12.13
N ASP A 234 22.93 -1.51 -11.29
CA ASP A 234 22.84 -1.46 -9.83
C ASP A 234 23.38 -0.14 -9.27
N GLY A 235 22.52 0.59 -8.56
CA GLY A 235 22.81 1.93 -8.06
C GLY A 235 24.02 1.93 -7.13
N ASP A 236 24.86 2.94 -7.26
CA ASP A 236 26.04 3.25 -6.44
C ASP A 236 25.75 3.56 -4.96
N GLY A 237 24.55 3.24 -4.46
CA GLY A 237 24.09 3.54 -3.10
C GLY A 237 23.78 5.01 -2.85
N SER A 238 24.00 5.90 -3.82
CA SER A 238 23.77 7.35 -3.67
C SER A 238 22.31 7.76 -3.87
N VAL A 239 21.52 6.94 -4.56
CA VAL A 239 20.11 7.19 -4.88
C VAL A 239 19.24 6.00 -4.45
N PHE A 240 18.34 6.25 -3.49
CA PHE A 240 17.28 5.30 -3.17
C PHE A 240 16.15 5.38 -4.20
N ARG A 241 15.74 4.23 -4.74
CA ARG A 241 14.60 4.13 -5.68
C ARG A 241 13.59 3.14 -5.14
N VAL A 242 12.35 3.58 -4.93
CA VAL A 242 11.27 2.68 -4.49
C VAL A 242 11.09 1.53 -5.48
N GLY A 243 11.27 1.78 -6.78
CA GLY A 243 11.14 0.76 -7.81
C GLY A 243 12.20 -0.34 -7.83
N SER A 244 13.33 -0.19 -7.14
CA SER A 244 14.32 -1.26 -7.00
C SER A 244 13.98 -2.24 -5.87
N LEU A 245 13.01 -1.89 -5.01
CA LEU A 245 12.54 -2.78 -3.96
C LEU A 245 12.02 -4.08 -4.57
N GLY A 246 12.31 -5.20 -3.92
CA GLY A 246 11.95 -6.53 -4.41
C GLY A 246 13.00 -7.18 -5.32
N GLY A 247 13.96 -6.44 -5.86
CA GLY A 247 15.07 -6.96 -6.67
C GLY A 247 14.66 -7.45 -8.06
N GLN A 248 15.38 -8.43 -8.61
CA GLN A 248 15.10 -8.97 -9.94
C GLN A 248 13.74 -9.68 -9.96
N PRO A 249 12.91 -9.46 -11.00
CA PRO A 249 11.62 -10.15 -11.12
C PRO A 249 11.82 -11.65 -11.26
N PRO A 250 10.93 -12.47 -10.66
CA PRO A 250 11.00 -13.91 -10.81
C PRO A 250 10.73 -14.32 -12.26
N PRO A 251 11.45 -15.31 -12.82
CA PRO A 251 11.18 -15.78 -14.16
C PRO A 251 9.80 -16.47 -14.24
N PHE A 252 9.12 -16.33 -15.37
CA PHE A 252 7.86 -17.03 -15.67
C PHE A 252 8.08 -18.50 -16.05
N LEU A 253 9.29 -18.82 -16.51
CA LEU A 253 9.73 -20.12 -16.94
C LEU A 253 10.93 -20.55 -16.08
N ASP A 254 10.63 -21.27 -14.99
CA ASP A 254 11.64 -21.93 -14.15
C ASP A 254 12.59 -22.81 -15.01
N PRO A 255 13.90 -22.85 -14.76
CA PRO A 255 14.85 -23.69 -15.50
C PRO A 255 14.43 -25.16 -15.70
N SER A 256 13.75 -25.75 -14.71
CA SER A 256 13.21 -27.11 -14.78
C SER A 256 12.07 -27.20 -15.81
N LEU A 257 11.12 -26.27 -15.74
CA LEU A 257 9.99 -26.17 -16.66
C LEU A 257 10.44 -25.78 -18.08
N ALA A 258 11.47 -24.93 -18.19
CA ALA A 258 12.10 -24.56 -19.46
C ALA A 258 12.65 -25.79 -20.18
N SER A 259 13.35 -26.66 -19.45
CA SER A 259 13.90 -27.91 -20.01
C SER A 259 12.79 -28.81 -20.53
N GLU A 260 11.72 -28.99 -19.75
CA GLU A 260 10.58 -29.80 -20.14
C GLU A 260 9.83 -29.23 -21.36
N VAL A 261 9.62 -27.92 -21.39
CA VAL A 261 9.00 -27.21 -22.53
C VAL A 261 9.79 -27.45 -23.82
N VAL A 262 11.12 -27.43 -23.76
CA VAL A 262 11.97 -27.70 -24.92
C VAL A 262 11.97 -29.19 -25.29
N GLU A 263 11.88 -30.10 -24.33
CA GLU A 263 11.75 -31.55 -24.58
C GLU A 263 10.47 -31.90 -25.37
N LEU A 264 9.36 -31.20 -25.10
CA LEU A 264 8.11 -31.35 -25.84
C LEU A 264 8.25 -31.01 -27.33
N ILE A 265 9.16 -30.10 -27.69
CA ILE A 265 9.40 -29.68 -29.08
C ILE A 265 10.46 -30.57 -29.75
N THR A 266 11.51 -30.95 -29.00
CA THR A 266 12.67 -31.67 -29.55
C THR A 266 12.49 -33.17 -29.69
N TYR A 267 11.47 -33.78 -29.07
CA TYR A 267 11.18 -35.23 -29.15
C TYR A 267 12.41 -36.14 -28.88
N ARG A 268 13.41 -35.68 -28.12
CA ARG A 268 14.51 -36.54 -27.67
C ARG A 268 14.10 -37.31 -26.42
N GLN A 269 13.13 -38.22 -26.58
CA GLN A 269 13.12 -39.39 -25.69
C GLN A 269 14.30 -40.25 -26.10
N THR A 270 15.26 -40.39 -25.19
CA THR A 270 16.19 -41.51 -25.03
C THR A 270 16.17 -42.57 -26.13
N GLU A 271 17.31 -42.73 -26.80
CA GLU A 271 17.72 -43.84 -27.68
C GLU A 271 16.77 -45.05 -27.75
N ARG A 272 15.75 -44.98 -28.61
CA ARG A 272 15.20 -46.15 -29.30
C ARG A 272 14.37 -45.67 -30.50
N LEU A 273 14.97 -45.79 -31.68
CA LEU A 273 14.34 -45.61 -32.98
C LEU A 273 13.10 -46.51 -33.11
N ARG A 274 11.91 -45.97 -32.89
CA ARG A 274 10.68 -46.54 -33.44
C ARG A 274 10.27 -45.68 -34.64
N LYS A 275 10.25 -46.29 -35.83
CA LYS A 275 9.60 -45.75 -37.01
C LYS A 275 8.10 -45.93 -36.79
N ASP A 276 7.42 -44.91 -36.28
CA ASP A 276 5.97 -44.99 -36.09
C ASP A 276 5.27 -45.00 -37.46
N LEU A 277 4.51 -46.05 -37.71
CA LEU A 277 3.74 -46.27 -38.93
C LEU A 277 2.50 -45.38 -38.89
N ASP A 278 2.28 -44.55 -39.92
CA ASP A 278 1.05 -43.78 -40.05
C ASP A 278 -0.06 -44.72 -40.53
N LEU A 279 -0.79 -45.31 -39.58
CA LEU A 279 -1.85 -46.28 -39.84
C LEU A 279 -2.94 -45.70 -40.75
N ARG A 280 -3.29 -44.43 -40.60
CA ARG A 280 -4.39 -43.83 -41.37
C ARG A 280 -3.98 -43.61 -42.82
N SER A 281 -2.82 -43.00 -43.06
CA SER A 281 -2.31 -42.76 -44.42
C SER A 281 -1.94 -44.08 -45.13
N THR A 282 -1.45 -45.06 -44.38
CA THR A 282 -1.17 -46.41 -44.89
C THR A 282 -2.47 -47.12 -45.28
N VAL A 283 -3.52 -47.06 -44.46
CA VAL A 283 -4.84 -47.61 -44.80
C VAL A 283 -5.44 -46.91 -46.01
N ASP A 284 -5.40 -45.58 -46.07
CA ASP A 284 -5.94 -44.82 -47.20
C ASP A 284 -5.22 -45.12 -48.52
N ARG A 285 -3.90 -45.32 -48.51
CA ARG A 285 -3.15 -45.75 -49.71
C ARG A 285 -3.47 -47.19 -50.11
N ARG A 286 -3.63 -48.07 -49.12
CA ARG A 286 -3.98 -49.47 -49.35
C ARG A 286 -5.40 -49.62 -49.92
N VAL A 287 -6.35 -48.80 -49.46
CA VAL A 287 -7.71 -48.72 -50.02
C VAL A 287 -7.69 -48.20 -51.47
N ARG A 288 -6.70 -47.38 -51.85
CA ARG A 288 -6.51 -46.89 -53.22
C ARG A 288 -5.70 -47.82 -54.13
N GLY A 289 -5.34 -49.02 -53.68
CA GLY A 289 -4.70 -50.06 -54.50
C GLY A 289 -3.16 -50.08 -54.48
N ASP A 290 -2.52 -49.24 -53.66
CA ASP A 290 -1.07 -49.25 -53.50
C ASP A 290 -0.67 -50.24 -52.39
N LEU A 291 -0.40 -51.49 -52.79
CA LEU A 291 -0.23 -52.63 -51.88
C LEU A 291 1.11 -52.65 -51.12
N ASP A 292 2.12 -51.90 -51.58
CA ASP A 292 3.50 -51.94 -51.05
C ASP A 292 3.91 -50.69 -50.25
N SER A 293 3.06 -49.66 -50.09
CA SER A 293 3.47 -48.43 -49.40
C SER A 293 3.02 -48.36 -47.94
N LEU A 294 3.82 -48.97 -47.05
CA LEU A 294 3.83 -48.58 -45.65
C LEU A 294 4.23 -47.10 -45.56
N VAL A 295 3.28 -46.23 -45.19
CA VAL A 295 3.54 -44.80 -45.01
C VAL A 295 4.08 -44.62 -43.59
N PHE A 296 5.40 -44.50 -43.49
CA PHE A 296 6.03 -44.07 -42.24
C PHE A 296 5.89 -42.55 -42.13
N GLN A 297 5.62 -42.05 -40.92
CA GLN A 297 5.63 -40.59 -40.72
C GLN A 297 7.01 -40.06 -41.13
N ARG A 298 7.02 -39.02 -41.99
CA ARG A 298 8.26 -38.28 -42.29
C ARG A 298 8.86 -37.87 -40.95
N ARG A 299 10.17 -38.09 -40.77
CA ARG A 299 10.90 -37.50 -39.65
C ARG A 299 10.55 -36.02 -39.64
N LYS A 300 9.94 -35.57 -38.55
CA LYS A 300 9.71 -34.17 -38.28
C LYS A 300 11.09 -33.52 -38.23
N GLU A 301 11.46 -32.80 -39.29
CA GLU A 301 12.52 -31.79 -39.22
C GLU A 301 12.22 -30.92 -38.00
N LEU A 302 13.20 -30.51 -37.21
CA LEU A 302 12.91 -29.69 -36.04
C LEU A 302 12.18 -28.41 -36.53
N PRO A 303 11.04 -28.05 -35.94
CA PRO A 303 10.27 -26.93 -36.43
C PRO A 303 11.09 -25.65 -36.26
N THR A 304 11.00 -24.75 -37.24
CA THR A 304 11.43 -23.37 -36.99
C THR A 304 10.39 -22.74 -36.07
N VAL A 305 10.81 -22.24 -34.91
CA VAL A 305 9.89 -21.61 -33.96
C VAL A 305 9.83 -20.12 -34.26
N VAL A 306 8.65 -19.60 -34.58
CA VAL A 306 8.43 -18.18 -34.81
C VAL A 306 7.74 -17.58 -33.60
N LEU A 307 8.37 -16.61 -32.95
CA LEU A 307 7.84 -15.89 -31.80
C LEU A 307 7.34 -14.52 -32.25
N LEU A 308 6.02 -14.30 -32.20
CA LEU A 308 5.41 -13.01 -32.48
C LEU A 308 5.16 -12.27 -31.16
N VAL A 309 5.81 -11.13 -30.95
CA VAL A 309 5.74 -10.37 -29.68
C VAL A 309 5.11 -9.00 -29.89
N ASP A 310 4.02 -8.71 -29.17
CA ASP A 310 3.40 -7.37 -29.20
C ASP A 310 4.26 -6.35 -28.44
N SER A 311 4.96 -5.51 -29.18
CA SER A 311 5.74 -4.40 -28.66
C SER A 311 4.89 -3.27 -28.06
N ALA A 312 3.58 -3.22 -28.36
CA ALA A 312 2.67 -2.23 -27.82
C ALA A 312 2.02 -2.65 -26.48
N ALA A 313 2.20 -3.90 -26.05
CA ALA A 313 1.57 -4.41 -24.84
C ALA A 313 2.32 -3.94 -23.59
N ASP A 314 1.64 -3.20 -22.71
CA ASP A 314 2.19 -2.70 -21.45
C ASP A 314 2.74 -3.85 -20.58
N CYS A 315 2.11 -5.02 -20.67
CA CYS A 315 2.47 -6.21 -19.93
C CYS A 315 3.84 -6.78 -20.27
N ARG A 316 4.40 -6.45 -21.44
CA ARG A 316 5.74 -6.87 -21.84
C ARG A 316 6.81 -6.40 -20.85
N HIS A 317 6.57 -5.29 -20.13
CA HIS A 317 7.53 -4.76 -19.17
C HIS A 317 7.73 -5.64 -17.94
N TRP A 318 6.75 -6.48 -17.60
CA TRP A 318 6.85 -7.38 -16.46
C TRP A 318 6.76 -8.85 -16.83
N ASN A 319 6.12 -9.21 -17.94
CA ASN A 319 6.04 -10.58 -18.42
C ASN A 319 7.15 -10.87 -19.43
N THR A 320 8.20 -11.55 -18.95
CA THR A 320 9.40 -11.93 -19.70
C THR A 320 9.31 -13.31 -20.35
N LEU A 321 8.14 -13.97 -20.34
CA LEU A 321 7.99 -15.37 -20.78
C LEU A 321 8.45 -15.59 -22.23
N ALA A 322 8.18 -14.66 -23.15
CA ALA A 322 8.58 -14.80 -24.55
C ALA A 322 10.11 -14.82 -24.72
N GLU A 323 10.81 -13.95 -23.98
CA GLU A 323 12.27 -13.84 -23.99
C GLU A 323 12.90 -15.06 -23.29
N GLU A 324 12.35 -15.48 -22.15
CA GLU A 324 12.78 -16.69 -21.44
C GLU A 324 12.60 -17.96 -22.30
N PHE A 325 11.49 -18.04 -23.03
CA PHE A 325 11.22 -19.15 -23.94
C PHE A 325 12.17 -19.16 -25.13
N GLN A 326 12.45 -18.00 -25.74
CA GLN A 326 13.46 -17.86 -26.78
C GLN A 326 14.83 -18.38 -26.31
N VAL A 327 15.30 -17.89 -25.16
CA VAL A 327 16.59 -18.29 -24.58
C VAL A 327 16.62 -19.80 -24.31
N ALA A 328 15.54 -20.38 -23.79
CA ALA A 328 15.44 -21.81 -23.53
C ALA A 328 15.57 -22.65 -24.82
N LEU A 329 14.92 -22.22 -25.91
CA LEU A 329 14.96 -22.89 -27.22
C LEU A 329 16.35 -22.78 -27.87
N GLU A 330 16.92 -21.57 -27.92
CA GLU A 330 18.24 -21.31 -28.52
C GLU A 330 19.35 -22.06 -27.80
N LYS A 331 19.32 -22.11 -26.47
CA LYS A 331 20.28 -22.87 -25.64
C LYS A 331 20.31 -24.37 -25.99
N ARG A 332 19.22 -24.89 -26.56
CA ARG A 332 19.08 -26.29 -26.99
C ARG A 332 19.26 -26.48 -28.50
N GLY A 333 19.67 -25.43 -29.22
CA GLY A 333 20.00 -25.47 -30.64
C GLY A 333 18.78 -25.47 -31.58
N LEU A 334 17.61 -25.06 -31.10
CA LEU A 334 16.45 -24.85 -31.97
C LEU A 334 16.56 -23.51 -32.68
N ARG A 335 16.14 -23.47 -33.95
CA ARG A 335 16.08 -22.23 -34.72
C ARG A 335 14.85 -21.43 -34.30
N VAL A 336 15.07 -20.23 -33.79
CA VAL A 336 14.02 -19.30 -33.35
C VAL A 336 14.09 -18.02 -34.17
N GLU A 337 12.95 -17.56 -34.68
CA GLU A 337 12.80 -16.28 -35.38
C GLU A 337 11.83 -15.40 -34.58
N THR A 338 12.32 -14.33 -33.97
CA THR A 338 11.50 -13.43 -33.15
C THR A 338 11.10 -12.19 -33.95
N LEU A 339 9.79 -11.97 -34.12
CA LEU A 339 9.23 -10.83 -34.84
C LEU A 339 8.41 -9.96 -33.88
N SER A 340 8.77 -8.68 -33.78
CA SER A 340 7.99 -7.72 -33.01
C SER A 340 6.90 -7.09 -33.88
N TYR A 341 5.65 -7.07 -33.40
CA TYR A 341 4.55 -6.34 -34.02
C TYR A 341 4.02 -5.25 -33.08
N TYR A 342 3.26 -4.28 -33.61
CA TYR A 342 2.73 -3.18 -32.80
C TYR A 342 1.20 -3.12 -32.93
N SER A 343 0.47 -3.65 -31.95
CA SER A 343 -1.00 -3.73 -31.90
C SER A 343 -1.69 -4.56 -32.99
N GLY A 344 -1.06 -4.81 -34.14
CA GLY A 344 -1.59 -5.63 -35.23
C GLY A 344 -0.46 -6.15 -36.14
N LEU A 345 -0.70 -7.29 -36.79
CA LEU A 345 0.27 -8.01 -37.64
C LEU A 345 0.31 -7.45 -39.06
N SER A 346 -0.84 -6.95 -39.53
CA SER A 346 -1.05 -6.35 -40.85
C SER A 346 -0.52 -4.91 -40.99
N LYS A 347 -0.12 -4.26 -39.89
CA LYS A 347 0.39 -2.89 -39.92
C LYS A 347 1.91 -2.90 -40.19
N PRO A 348 2.42 -1.99 -41.04
CA PRO A 348 3.86 -1.84 -41.20
C PRO A 348 4.50 -1.45 -39.86
N SER A 349 5.60 -2.11 -39.53
CA SER A 349 6.39 -1.81 -38.33
C SER A 349 6.92 -0.38 -38.43
N SER A 350 6.33 0.55 -37.68
CA SER A 350 6.75 1.96 -37.69
C SER A 350 8.07 2.22 -36.96
N TYR A 351 8.68 1.20 -36.35
CA TYR A 351 9.92 1.31 -35.56
C TYR A 351 11.14 0.63 -36.21
N SER A 352 10.96 -0.27 -37.18
CA SER A 352 12.08 -0.76 -37.98
C SER A 352 12.32 0.20 -39.14
N SER A 353 13.29 1.10 -38.99
CA SER A 353 13.72 2.03 -40.05
C SER A 353 14.34 1.33 -41.27
N SER A 354 14.44 0.00 -41.29
CA SER A 354 15.16 -0.76 -42.31
C SER A 354 14.34 -1.83 -43.05
N SER A 355 13.14 -2.21 -42.59
CA SER A 355 12.30 -3.20 -43.27
C SER A 355 10.92 -2.64 -43.59
N SER A 356 10.63 -2.40 -44.87
CA SER A 356 9.30 -2.03 -45.37
C SER A 356 8.27 -3.16 -45.25
N ASP A 357 8.72 -4.37 -44.93
CA ASP A 357 7.90 -5.57 -44.98
C ASP A 357 7.03 -5.70 -43.73
N THR A 358 5.76 -6.07 -43.96
CA THR A 358 4.84 -6.39 -42.88
C THR A 358 5.23 -7.71 -42.22
N VAL A 359 4.80 -7.92 -40.97
CA VAL A 359 5.00 -9.21 -40.28
C VAL A 359 4.34 -10.34 -41.08
N GLU A 360 3.21 -10.06 -41.73
CA GLU A 360 2.54 -10.95 -42.67
C GLU A 360 3.46 -11.39 -43.84
N ALA A 361 4.10 -10.44 -44.53
CA ALA A 361 5.01 -10.76 -45.64
C ALA A 361 6.20 -11.61 -45.17
N THR A 362 6.71 -11.33 -43.97
CA THR A 362 7.82 -12.10 -43.37
C THR A 362 7.38 -13.52 -43.01
N LEU A 363 6.17 -13.69 -42.47
CA LEU A 363 5.61 -15.01 -42.15
C LEU A 363 5.39 -15.86 -43.41
N LEU A 364 4.91 -15.25 -44.50
CA LEU A 364 4.78 -15.92 -45.80
C LEU A 364 6.14 -16.36 -46.35
N GLY A 365 7.14 -15.47 -46.33
CA GLY A 365 8.50 -15.80 -46.77
C GLY A 365 9.19 -16.87 -45.91
N LEU A 366 8.88 -16.93 -44.61
CA LEU A 366 9.37 -18.01 -43.74
C LEU A 366 8.70 -19.34 -44.08
N ALA A 367 7.37 -19.36 -44.24
CA ALA A 367 6.62 -20.54 -44.61
C ALA A 367 7.14 -21.20 -45.91
N GLU A 368 7.45 -20.38 -46.92
CA GLU A 368 8.02 -20.85 -48.19
C GLU A 368 9.41 -21.50 -48.04
N ARG A 369 10.20 -21.09 -47.03
CA ARG A 369 11.62 -21.49 -46.88
C ARG A 369 11.82 -22.67 -45.92
N THR A 370 11.05 -22.75 -44.84
CA THR A 370 11.34 -23.66 -43.71
C THR A 370 10.37 -24.82 -43.57
N GLY A 371 9.29 -24.86 -44.36
CA GLY A 371 8.37 -25.99 -44.48
C GLY A 371 7.46 -26.20 -43.27
N TRP A 372 8.02 -26.48 -42.07
CA TRP A 372 7.25 -26.69 -40.85
C TRP A 372 7.58 -25.65 -39.77
N ILE A 373 6.54 -24.91 -39.35
CA ILE A 373 6.66 -23.77 -38.43
C ILE A 373 5.79 -24.00 -37.19
N LEU A 374 6.34 -23.70 -36.01
CA LEU A 374 5.57 -23.50 -34.79
C LEU A 374 5.47 -21.99 -34.54
N THR A 375 4.27 -21.42 -34.62
CA THR A 375 4.08 -19.99 -34.37
C THR A 375 3.50 -19.79 -32.97
N ALA A 376 4.23 -19.08 -32.10
CA ALA A 376 3.77 -18.69 -30.78
C ALA A 376 3.60 -17.16 -30.72
N VAL A 377 2.39 -16.71 -30.41
CA VAL A 377 2.02 -15.29 -30.33
C VAL A 377 1.93 -14.89 -28.87
N PHE A 378 2.65 -13.85 -28.46
CA PHE A 378 2.63 -13.30 -27.11
C PHE A 378 2.22 -11.82 -27.16
N GLY A 379 1.09 -11.46 -26.57
CA GLY A 379 0.57 -10.09 -26.67
C GLY A 379 -0.71 -9.81 -25.90
N ASP A 380 -1.28 -8.63 -26.11
CA ASP A 380 -2.65 -8.27 -25.71
C ASP A 380 -3.59 -8.67 -26.86
N LEU A 381 -4.09 -9.92 -26.84
CA LEU A 381 -4.76 -10.54 -27.98
C LEU A 381 -6.04 -9.80 -28.38
N LYS A 382 -6.66 -9.07 -27.43
CA LYS A 382 -7.85 -8.24 -27.68
C LYS A 382 -7.61 -7.07 -28.64
N ARG A 383 -6.34 -6.74 -28.95
CA ARG A 383 -5.94 -5.71 -29.91
C ARG A 383 -5.87 -6.22 -31.35
N LEU A 384 -5.74 -7.54 -31.53
CA LEU A 384 -5.66 -8.15 -32.85
C LEU A 384 -7.01 -8.03 -33.56
N SER A 385 -6.96 -7.54 -34.80
CA SER A 385 -8.14 -7.37 -35.64
C SER A 385 -8.58 -8.71 -36.26
N GLY A 386 -9.80 -8.76 -36.81
CA GLY A 386 -10.25 -9.92 -37.58
C GLY A 386 -9.33 -10.28 -38.75
N GLN A 387 -8.68 -9.29 -39.36
CA GLN A 387 -7.67 -9.52 -40.40
C GLN A 387 -6.43 -10.20 -39.83
N ASP A 388 -5.90 -9.73 -38.71
CA ASP A 388 -4.73 -10.35 -38.06
C ASP A 388 -5.02 -11.81 -37.67
N ILE A 389 -6.25 -12.08 -37.21
CA ILE A 389 -6.70 -13.44 -36.88
C ILE A 389 -6.77 -14.32 -38.15
N SER A 390 -7.21 -13.78 -39.29
CA SER A 390 -7.19 -14.52 -40.56
C SER A 390 -5.78 -14.87 -41.04
N ILE A 391 -4.80 -13.98 -40.83
CA ILE A 391 -3.38 -14.23 -41.12
C ILE A 391 -2.86 -15.39 -40.25
N LEU A 392 -3.16 -15.36 -38.95
CA LEU A 392 -2.81 -16.45 -38.03
C LEU A 392 -3.51 -17.77 -38.38
N SER A 393 -4.77 -17.71 -38.82
CA SER A 393 -5.49 -18.90 -39.28
C SER A 393 -4.85 -19.50 -40.53
N ALA A 394 -4.41 -18.68 -41.49
CA ALA A 394 -3.70 -19.17 -42.68
C ALA A 394 -2.37 -19.83 -42.31
N GLN A 395 -1.65 -19.29 -41.31
CA GLN A 395 -0.42 -19.88 -40.80
C GLN A 395 -0.60 -21.27 -40.17
N ARG A 396 -1.82 -21.64 -39.74
CA ARG A 396 -2.09 -22.99 -39.23
C ARG A 396 -1.88 -24.10 -40.27
N GLU A 397 -1.97 -23.77 -41.56
CA GLU A 397 -1.69 -24.72 -42.63
C GLU A 397 -0.21 -25.16 -42.64
N GLN A 398 0.68 -24.32 -42.11
CA GLN A 398 2.13 -24.55 -42.06
C GLN A 398 2.61 -25.16 -40.73
N GLY A 399 1.73 -25.24 -39.73
CA GLY A 399 1.99 -25.90 -38.45
C GLY A 399 1.17 -25.31 -37.29
N PRO A 400 1.42 -25.73 -36.03
CA PRO A 400 0.63 -25.26 -34.90
C PRO A 400 0.81 -23.76 -34.64
N VAL A 401 -0.30 -23.08 -34.35
CA VAL A 401 -0.31 -21.67 -33.92
C VAL A 401 -0.87 -21.62 -32.50
N LEU A 402 -0.10 -21.05 -31.58
CA LEU A 402 -0.45 -20.92 -30.16
C LEU A 402 -0.48 -19.43 -29.76
N ALA A 403 -1.60 -18.97 -29.20
CA ALA A 403 -1.79 -17.59 -28.80
C ALA A 403 -1.82 -17.45 -27.27
N PHE A 404 -0.86 -16.71 -26.73
CA PHE A 404 -0.67 -16.43 -25.32
C PHE A 404 -1.00 -14.97 -25.00
N ASP A 405 -1.98 -14.77 -24.12
CA ASP A 405 -2.38 -13.44 -23.66
C ASP A 405 -1.64 -13.08 -22.37
N TYR A 406 -1.09 -11.87 -22.32
CA TYR A 406 -0.39 -11.36 -21.13
C TYR A 406 -1.32 -10.98 -19.96
N THR A 407 -2.62 -10.88 -20.21
CA THR A 407 -3.61 -10.52 -19.20
C THR A 407 -4.18 -11.74 -18.50
N HIS A 408 -4.51 -11.57 -17.23
CA HIS A 408 -5.15 -12.59 -16.41
C HIS A 408 -6.48 -13.02 -17.05
N PRO A 409 -6.84 -14.33 -17.04
CA PRO A 409 -8.06 -14.81 -17.71
C PRO A 409 -9.38 -14.12 -17.32
N ARG A 410 -9.44 -13.54 -16.11
CA ARG A 410 -10.59 -12.73 -15.65
C ARG A 410 -10.79 -11.43 -16.43
N LEU A 411 -9.77 -10.95 -17.13
CA LEU A 411 -9.80 -9.75 -17.98
C LEU A 411 -10.17 -10.09 -19.44
N TRP A 412 -10.30 -11.36 -19.78
CA TRP A 412 -10.64 -11.78 -21.13
C TRP A 412 -12.12 -11.53 -21.43
N ASP A 413 -12.37 -10.99 -22.62
CA ASP A 413 -13.71 -10.72 -23.13
C ASP A 413 -13.98 -11.49 -24.44
N ILE A 414 -15.12 -11.20 -25.06
CA ILE A 414 -15.60 -11.86 -26.29
C ILE A 414 -14.60 -11.81 -27.45
N ARG A 415 -13.64 -10.87 -27.45
CA ARG A 415 -12.62 -10.75 -28.50
C ARG A 415 -11.60 -11.88 -28.48
N HIS A 416 -11.55 -12.67 -27.40
CA HIS A 416 -10.68 -13.83 -27.29
C HIS A 416 -11.32 -15.11 -27.84
N SER A 417 -12.65 -15.12 -28.00
CA SER A 417 -13.43 -16.26 -28.52
C SER A 417 -12.94 -16.81 -29.88
N PRO A 418 -12.54 -15.97 -30.86
CA PRO A 418 -12.05 -16.47 -32.15
C PRO A 418 -10.83 -17.40 -32.00
N PHE A 419 -9.92 -17.11 -31.06
CA PHE A 419 -8.76 -17.98 -30.83
C PHE A 419 -9.18 -19.35 -30.31
N GLU A 420 -10.24 -19.42 -29.49
CA GLU A 420 -10.75 -20.66 -28.90
C GLU A 420 -11.48 -21.49 -29.96
N MET A 421 -12.35 -20.84 -30.74
CA MET A 421 -13.05 -21.48 -31.86
C MET A 421 -12.09 -22.07 -32.89
N MET A 422 -10.95 -21.42 -33.09
CA MET A 422 -9.90 -21.90 -34.00
C MET A 422 -8.91 -22.86 -33.32
N GLY A 423 -9.02 -23.15 -32.02
CA GLY A 423 -8.09 -24.05 -31.33
C GLY A 423 -6.64 -23.54 -31.30
N MET A 424 -6.44 -22.21 -31.33
CA MET A 424 -5.14 -21.54 -31.22
C MET A 424 -4.84 -21.05 -29.80
N GLY A 425 -5.85 -20.90 -28.94
CA GLY A 425 -5.75 -20.20 -27.66
C GLY A 425 -7.13 -19.67 -27.28
N PRO A 426 -7.30 -18.65 -26.43
CA PRO A 426 -6.26 -17.94 -25.69
C PRO A 426 -5.68 -18.82 -24.57
N PHE A 427 -4.37 -18.79 -24.40
CA PHE A 427 -3.68 -19.34 -23.23
C PHE A 427 -3.15 -18.19 -22.38
N PRO A 428 -3.14 -18.28 -21.04
CA PRO A 428 -2.45 -17.27 -20.24
C PRO A 428 -0.95 -17.38 -20.51
N ALA A 429 -0.25 -16.24 -20.61
CA ALA A 429 1.20 -16.20 -20.78
C ALA A 429 1.95 -16.56 -19.47
N THR A 430 1.80 -17.81 -19.02
CA THR A 430 2.55 -18.41 -17.90
C THR A 430 3.32 -19.64 -18.36
N GLY A 431 4.43 -19.99 -17.70
CA GLY A 431 5.22 -21.17 -18.07
C GLY A 431 4.41 -22.47 -18.07
N TYR A 432 3.50 -22.63 -17.11
CA TYR A 432 2.63 -23.82 -17.03
C TYR A 432 1.64 -23.91 -18.20
N ALA A 433 1.08 -22.77 -18.61
CA ALA A 433 0.17 -22.74 -19.75
C ALA A 433 0.92 -22.92 -21.07
N LEU A 434 2.14 -22.39 -21.21
CA LEU A 434 3.04 -22.66 -22.33
C LEU A 434 3.32 -24.16 -22.46
N ARG A 435 3.75 -24.81 -21.38
CA ARG A 435 3.95 -26.27 -21.35
C ARG A 435 2.68 -27.02 -21.79
N ARG A 436 1.51 -26.66 -21.25
CA ARG A 436 0.24 -27.34 -21.58
C ARG A 436 -0.18 -27.12 -23.03
N ALA A 437 -0.03 -25.91 -23.56
CA ALA A 437 -0.34 -25.58 -24.94
C ALA A 437 0.55 -26.36 -25.91
N LEU A 438 1.86 -26.43 -25.63
CA LEU A 438 2.81 -27.23 -26.41
C LEU A 438 2.52 -28.73 -26.29
N ALA A 439 2.27 -29.24 -25.09
CA ALA A 439 1.90 -30.64 -24.90
C ALA A 439 0.67 -31.02 -25.72
N THR A 440 -0.27 -30.10 -25.92
CA THR A 440 -1.45 -30.35 -26.76
C THR A 440 -1.13 -30.29 -28.24
N ALA A 441 -0.31 -29.33 -28.67
CA ALA A 441 0.12 -29.21 -30.06
C ALA A 441 0.94 -30.42 -30.53
N PHE A 442 1.74 -31.01 -29.64
CA PHE A 442 2.67 -32.08 -29.99
C PHE A 442 2.25 -33.47 -29.48
N ALA A 443 1.54 -33.61 -28.34
CA ALA A 443 1.15 -34.89 -27.73
C ALA A 443 -0.36 -34.96 -27.38
N PRO A 444 -1.26 -34.95 -28.38
CA PRO A 444 -2.70 -34.83 -28.18
C PRO A 444 -3.33 -35.95 -27.35
N ASP A 445 -2.78 -37.17 -27.38
CA ASP A 445 -3.30 -38.33 -26.64
C ASP A 445 -3.12 -38.21 -25.10
N ARG A 446 -2.27 -37.29 -24.64
CA ARG A 446 -1.99 -37.08 -23.20
C ARG A 446 -2.74 -35.88 -22.60
N GLY A 447 -3.46 -35.09 -23.41
CA GLY A 447 -4.01 -33.81 -22.97
C GLY A 447 -5.46 -33.59 -23.38
N ALA A 448 -6.43 -34.02 -22.55
CA ALA A 448 -7.78 -33.48 -22.62
C ALA A 448 -7.78 -32.06 -22.03
N ILE A 449 -7.81 -31.01 -22.86
CA ILE A 449 -7.91 -29.62 -22.37
C ILE A 449 -9.36 -29.23 -22.10
N ARG A 450 -9.63 -28.67 -20.91
CA ARG A 450 -10.60 -27.57 -20.73
C ARG A 450 -9.86 -26.25 -21.01
N ALA A 451 -10.21 -25.55 -22.08
CA ALA A 451 -9.74 -24.17 -22.27
C ALA A 451 -10.26 -23.32 -21.10
N ALA A 452 -9.49 -22.32 -20.67
CA ALA A 452 -9.99 -21.38 -19.68
C ALA A 452 -11.16 -20.62 -20.32
N LYS A 453 -12.39 -20.90 -19.85
CA LYS A 453 -13.59 -20.24 -20.38
C LYS A 453 -13.44 -18.74 -20.16
N SER A 454 -13.58 -17.94 -21.23
CA SER A 454 -13.72 -16.50 -21.09
C SER A 454 -14.95 -16.20 -20.23
N THR A 455 -14.77 -15.58 -19.06
CA THR A 455 -15.88 -15.05 -18.26
C THR A 455 -16.36 -13.77 -18.93
N ILE A 456 -17.39 -13.87 -19.78
CA ILE A 456 -18.01 -12.72 -20.44
C ILE A 456 -18.81 -11.92 -19.40
N THR A 457 -18.15 -11.01 -18.70
CA THR A 457 -18.81 -10.02 -17.84
C THR A 457 -18.27 -8.65 -18.18
N GLY A 458 -19.06 -7.84 -18.91
CA GLY A 458 -18.70 -6.48 -19.34
C GLY A 458 -18.68 -5.43 -18.23
N LYS A 459 -18.34 -5.80 -16.98
CA LYS A 459 -18.21 -4.86 -15.86
C LYS A 459 -16.72 -4.57 -15.60
N PRO A 460 -16.37 -3.33 -15.19
CA PRO A 460 -14.99 -2.95 -14.91
C PRO A 460 -14.38 -3.77 -13.78
N ALA A 461 -13.10 -4.17 -13.94
CA ALA A 461 -12.40 -5.15 -13.11
C ALA A 461 -12.32 -4.80 -11.60
N TYR A 462 -12.42 -3.51 -11.27
CA TYR A 462 -12.32 -2.99 -9.91
C TYR A 462 -13.30 -3.65 -8.93
N TRP A 463 -14.55 -3.86 -9.34
CA TRP A 463 -15.61 -4.41 -8.48
C TRP A 463 -15.62 -5.94 -8.39
N HIS A 464 -14.63 -6.60 -9.00
CA HIS A 464 -14.55 -8.05 -9.11
C HIS A 464 -13.24 -8.65 -8.58
N LEU A 465 -12.40 -7.85 -7.91
CA LEU A 465 -11.30 -8.41 -7.13
C LEU A 465 -11.89 -9.32 -6.05
N SER A 466 -11.48 -10.59 -6.03
CA SER A 466 -11.81 -11.47 -4.91
C SER A 466 -11.13 -10.96 -3.64
N LYS A 467 -11.64 -11.32 -2.46
CA LYS A 467 -11.08 -10.87 -1.18
C LYS A 467 -9.53 -11.00 -1.09
N PRO A 468 -8.91 -12.13 -1.47
CA PRO A 468 -7.44 -12.24 -1.50
C PRO A 468 -6.75 -11.23 -2.43
N HIS A 469 -7.31 -10.99 -3.61
CA HIS A 469 -6.77 -10.02 -4.56
C HIS A 469 -6.89 -8.58 -4.06
N LEU A 470 -7.98 -8.27 -3.35
CA LEU A 470 -8.16 -6.96 -2.73
C LEU A 470 -7.14 -6.75 -1.63
N GLU A 471 -6.97 -7.70 -0.70
CA GLU A 471 -5.97 -7.62 0.38
C GLU A 471 -4.55 -7.44 -0.17
N TRP A 472 -4.20 -8.20 -1.21
CA TRP A 472 -2.92 -8.04 -1.90
C TRP A 472 -2.79 -6.68 -2.63
N ALA A 473 -3.86 -6.18 -3.25
CA ALA A 473 -3.86 -4.85 -3.86
C ALA A 473 -3.65 -3.75 -2.81
N ILE A 474 -4.23 -3.89 -1.62
CA ILE A 474 -4.03 -2.96 -0.51
C ILE A 474 -2.57 -3.00 -0.03
N ALA A 475 -1.98 -4.19 0.14
CA ALA A 475 -0.56 -4.34 0.48
C ALA A 475 0.35 -3.67 -0.57
N CYS A 476 0.00 -3.77 -1.86
CA CYS A 476 0.71 -3.06 -2.93
C CYS A 476 0.49 -1.53 -2.86
N ALA A 477 -0.69 -1.05 -2.46
CA ALA A 477 -0.99 0.38 -2.34
C ALA A 477 -0.29 1.06 -1.15
N MET A 478 0.09 0.28 -0.12
CA MET A 478 0.93 0.74 1.00
C MET A 478 2.33 1.16 0.52
N VAL A 479 2.84 0.54 -0.56
CA VAL A 479 4.20 0.77 -1.09
C VAL A 479 4.11 1.22 -2.54
N GLU A 480 3.96 2.53 -2.76
CA GLU A 480 3.84 3.10 -4.09
C GLU A 480 5.06 3.95 -4.46
N PRO A 481 5.66 3.80 -5.66
CA PRO A 481 5.33 2.82 -6.71
C PRO A 481 5.72 1.39 -6.34
N VAL A 482 4.89 0.42 -6.73
CA VAL A 482 5.17 -1.00 -6.48
C VAL A 482 5.86 -1.63 -7.70
N SER A 483 7.06 -2.17 -7.51
CA SER A 483 7.74 -2.93 -8.56
C SER A 483 7.04 -4.27 -8.80
N PHE A 484 7.18 -4.86 -9.99
CA PHE A 484 6.62 -6.20 -10.26
C PHE A 484 7.20 -7.27 -9.33
N SER A 485 8.50 -7.20 -9.03
CA SER A 485 9.17 -8.16 -8.15
C SER A 485 8.68 -8.07 -6.71
N LEU A 486 8.49 -6.86 -6.18
CA LEU A 486 7.90 -6.66 -4.85
C LEU A 486 6.45 -7.12 -4.81
N ALA A 487 5.64 -6.76 -5.81
CA ALA A 487 4.25 -7.19 -5.90
C ALA A 487 4.12 -8.73 -5.93
N GLU A 488 5.01 -9.43 -6.64
CA GLU A 488 5.04 -10.89 -6.67
C GLU A 488 5.48 -11.52 -5.34
N LYS A 489 6.45 -10.92 -4.63
CA LYS A 489 6.83 -11.37 -3.28
C LYS A 489 5.66 -11.21 -2.30
N LEU A 490 4.98 -10.06 -2.35
CA LEU A 490 3.76 -9.81 -1.57
C LEU A 490 2.63 -10.78 -1.94
N ARG A 491 2.47 -11.11 -3.23
CA ARG A 491 1.48 -12.09 -3.69
C ARG A 491 1.76 -13.47 -3.12
N ARG A 492 3.02 -13.91 -3.11
CA ARG A 492 3.42 -15.23 -2.58
C ARG A 492 3.27 -15.34 -1.07
N ALA A 493 3.36 -14.23 -0.34
CA ALA A 493 3.05 -14.19 1.09
C ALA A 493 1.55 -14.36 1.38
N HIS A 494 0.69 -14.17 0.37
CA HIS A 494 -0.73 -14.45 0.47
C HIS A 494 -1.01 -15.93 0.11
N PRO A 495 -1.46 -16.79 1.05
CA PRO A 495 -1.56 -18.23 0.83
C PRO A 495 -2.43 -18.61 -0.38
N ASP A 496 -3.58 -17.94 -0.53
CA ASP A 496 -4.56 -18.20 -1.58
C ASP A 496 -4.07 -17.78 -2.97
N LEU A 497 -3.16 -16.80 -3.03
CA LEU A 497 -2.62 -16.29 -4.26
C LEU A 497 -1.28 -16.90 -4.62
N SER A 498 -0.66 -17.74 -3.78
CA SER A 498 0.69 -18.29 -4.01
C SER A 498 0.83 -19.20 -5.24
N GLY A 499 -0.28 -19.74 -5.75
CA GLY A 499 -0.30 -20.74 -6.82
C GLY A 499 0.15 -20.24 -8.20
N PRO A 500 0.51 -21.16 -9.12
CA PRO A 500 0.97 -20.82 -10.47
C PRO A 500 -0.13 -20.27 -11.39
N ALA A 501 -1.40 -20.53 -11.09
CA ALA A 501 -2.53 -19.96 -11.82
C ALA A 501 -2.61 -18.44 -11.68
N GLU A 502 -2.11 -17.90 -10.56
CA GLU A 502 -2.13 -16.48 -10.21
C GLU A 502 -0.88 -15.73 -10.67
N GLY A 503 0.00 -16.35 -11.49
CA GLY A 503 1.22 -15.72 -12.00
C GLY A 503 0.98 -14.50 -12.91
N LEU A 504 -0.26 -14.27 -13.35
CA LEU A 504 -0.65 -13.05 -14.10
C LEU A 504 -1.47 -12.08 -13.25
N ALA A 505 -1.60 -12.28 -11.94
CA ALA A 505 -2.42 -11.42 -11.07
C ALA A 505 -1.99 -9.94 -11.14
N PHE A 506 -0.71 -9.65 -11.43
CA PHE A 506 -0.23 -8.27 -11.60
C PHE A 506 -0.95 -7.51 -12.73
N SER A 507 -1.41 -8.23 -13.77
CA SER A 507 -2.23 -7.61 -14.81
C SER A 507 -3.59 -7.12 -14.28
N LEU A 508 -4.15 -7.75 -13.24
CA LEU A 508 -5.37 -7.28 -12.57
C LEU A 508 -5.12 -5.95 -11.85
N LEU A 509 -3.98 -5.80 -11.16
CA LEU A 509 -3.59 -4.54 -10.54
C LEU A 509 -3.38 -3.45 -11.59
N SER A 510 -2.67 -3.77 -12.68
CA SER A 510 -2.44 -2.81 -13.77
C SER A 510 -3.71 -2.38 -14.49
N ALA A 511 -4.77 -3.20 -14.42
CA ALA A 511 -6.07 -2.94 -15.02
C ALA A 511 -7.02 -2.14 -14.11
N LEU A 512 -6.59 -1.78 -12.89
CA LEU A 512 -7.39 -0.92 -12.02
C LEU A 512 -7.58 0.47 -12.66
N PRO A 513 -8.73 1.12 -12.43
CA PRO A 513 -9.05 2.38 -13.09
C PRO A 513 -7.94 3.41 -12.93
N GLU A 514 -7.56 4.03 -14.04
CA GLU A 514 -6.55 5.10 -14.08
C GLU A 514 -5.18 4.75 -13.50
N SER A 515 -4.88 3.49 -13.21
CA SER A 515 -3.53 3.05 -12.80
C SER A 515 -2.58 3.09 -13.99
N TRP A 516 -1.29 3.36 -13.75
CA TRP A 516 -0.29 3.44 -14.81
C TRP A 516 1.05 2.85 -14.38
N LEU A 517 1.76 2.27 -15.33
CA LEU A 517 3.12 1.78 -15.12
C LEU A 517 4.11 2.93 -15.34
N SER A 518 4.84 3.29 -14.30
CA SER A 518 5.98 4.22 -14.36
C SER A 518 7.29 3.45 -14.51
N ARG A 519 8.42 4.17 -14.68
CA ARG A 519 9.77 3.55 -14.72
C ARG A 519 10.12 2.81 -13.44
N GLU A 520 9.54 3.20 -12.31
CA GLU A 520 9.79 2.60 -11.00
C GLU A 520 8.81 1.45 -10.69
N GLY A 521 7.71 1.32 -11.43
CA GLY A 521 6.69 0.32 -11.14
C GLY A 521 5.28 0.85 -11.30
N LEU A 522 4.32 0.07 -10.83
CA LEU A 522 2.90 0.40 -10.91
C LEU A 522 2.56 1.50 -9.91
N ARG A 523 1.85 2.51 -10.42
CA ARG A 523 1.26 3.60 -9.64
C ARG A 523 -0.25 3.53 -9.73
N PHE A 524 -0.90 3.78 -8.60
CA PHE A 524 -2.35 3.79 -8.51
C PHE A 524 -2.85 5.21 -8.71
N ALA A 525 -4.02 5.34 -9.34
CA ALA A 525 -4.70 6.63 -9.32
C ALA A 525 -4.95 7.08 -7.87
N PRO A 526 -4.77 8.37 -7.53
CA PRO A 526 -4.94 8.83 -6.16
C PRO A 526 -6.30 8.45 -5.54
N ASN A 527 -7.37 8.38 -6.34
CA ASN A 527 -8.69 7.94 -5.89
C ASN A 527 -8.69 6.45 -5.51
N ILE A 528 -8.14 5.61 -6.38
CA ILE A 528 -8.06 4.15 -6.16
C ILE A 528 -7.12 3.82 -5.01
N ARG A 529 -5.95 4.46 -4.94
CA ARG A 529 -5.01 4.26 -3.83
C ARG A 529 -5.68 4.56 -2.49
N ARG A 530 -6.41 5.67 -2.40
CA ARG A 530 -7.14 6.06 -1.18
C ARG A 530 -8.21 5.04 -0.81
N GLU A 531 -8.97 4.56 -1.79
CA GLU A 531 -10.01 3.55 -1.53
C GLU A 531 -9.43 2.18 -1.12
N LEU A 532 -8.24 1.83 -1.62
CA LEU A 532 -7.51 0.65 -1.15
C LEU A 532 -6.99 0.87 0.28
N LEU A 533 -6.34 2.00 0.55
CA LEU A 533 -5.75 2.30 1.87
C LEU A 533 -6.80 2.51 2.97
N SER A 534 -8.01 2.98 2.65
CA SER A 534 -9.09 3.08 3.66
C SER A 534 -9.51 1.71 4.21
N LYS A 535 -9.27 0.64 3.44
CA LYS A 535 -9.53 -0.75 3.85
C LYS A 535 -8.32 -1.44 4.47
N ALA A 536 -7.17 -0.76 4.58
CA ALA A 536 -5.95 -1.34 5.16
C ALA A 536 -6.12 -1.80 6.60
N ALA A 537 -6.89 -1.06 7.40
CA ALA A 537 -7.19 -1.41 8.78
C ALA A 537 -8.00 -2.71 8.92
N GLU A 538 -8.70 -3.14 7.87
CA GLU A 538 -9.51 -4.36 7.84
C GLU A 538 -8.69 -5.62 7.54
N ILE A 539 -7.41 -5.47 7.15
CA ILE A 539 -6.55 -6.61 6.83
C ILE A 539 -6.25 -7.43 8.10
N PRO A 540 -6.36 -8.76 8.05
CA PRO A 540 -5.96 -9.65 9.15
C PRO A 540 -4.52 -9.39 9.64
N LYS A 541 -4.30 -9.49 10.96
CA LYS A 541 -3.00 -9.15 11.60
C LYS A 541 -1.85 -10.04 11.09
N ASP A 542 -2.12 -11.31 10.85
CA ASP A 542 -1.22 -12.30 10.26
C ASP A 542 -0.74 -11.89 8.86
N LEU A 543 -1.64 -11.43 7.98
CA LEU A 543 -1.27 -10.93 6.66
C LEU A 543 -0.48 -9.61 6.74
N GLN A 544 -0.76 -8.76 7.73
CA GLN A 544 0.05 -7.55 7.97
C GLN A 544 1.47 -7.87 8.45
N MET A 545 1.63 -8.90 9.30
CA MET A 545 2.96 -9.36 9.71
C MET A 545 3.70 -9.99 8.54
N ALA A 546 3.03 -10.83 7.73
CA ALA A 546 3.61 -11.38 6.51
C ALA A 546 4.01 -10.29 5.50
N PHE A 547 3.23 -9.21 5.40
CA PHE A 547 3.61 -8.01 4.65
C PHE A 547 4.89 -7.39 5.22
N LEU A 548 4.96 -7.14 6.53
CA LEU A 548 6.13 -6.57 7.19
C LEU A 548 7.39 -7.43 6.98
N ASP A 549 7.29 -8.75 7.03
CA ASP A 549 8.42 -9.66 6.81
C ASP A 549 8.97 -9.53 5.38
N VAL A 550 8.09 -9.53 4.37
CA VAL A 550 8.49 -9.32 2.97
C VAL A 550 9.03 -7.91 2.76
N PHE A 551 8.42 -6.92 3.41
CA PHE A 551 8.75 -5.51 3.29
C PHE A 551 10.12 -5.18 3.90
N ASP A 552 10.39 -5.64 5.13
CA ASP A 552 11.67 -5.47 5.82
C ASP A 552 12.80 -6.15 5.04
N ALA A 553 12.56 -7.38 4.55
CA ALA A 553 13.52 -8.09 3.71
C ALA A 553 13.79 -7.38 2.36
N ALA A 554 12.81 -6.66 1.81
CA ALA A 554 12.96 -5.91 0.56
C ALA A 554 13.67 -4.56 0.74
N PHE A 555 13.51 -3.89 1.88
CA PHE A 555 14.16 -2.61 2.19
C PHE A 555 15.63 -2.75 2.59
N GLY A 556 15.99 -3.86 3.25
CA GLY A 556 17.37 -4.13 3.65
C GLY A 556 17.94 -3.08 4.60
N GLU A 557 19.25 -2.80 4.47
CA GLU A 557 19.93 -1.77 5.25
C GLU A 557 19.68 -0.36 4.69
N GLU A 558 19.65 0.64 5.57
CA GLU A 558 19.49 2.04 5.19
C GLU A 558 20.70 2.54 4.36
N PRO A 559 20.48 3.24 3.23
CA PRO A 559 21.56 3.82 2.44
C PRO A 559 22.41 4.82 3.25
N ALA A 560 23.73 4.81 3.01
CA ALA A 560 24.66 5.72 3.70
C ALA A 560 24.51 7.20 3.31
N SER A 561 23.95 7.48 2.13
CA SER A 561 23.70 8.85 1.67
C SER A 561 22.52 9.46 2.43
N VAL A 562 22.68 10.67 2.98
CA VAL A 562 21.65 11.34 3.80
C VAL A 562 20.32 11.49 3.05
N THR A 563 20.34 11.97 1.81
CA THR A 563 19.11 12.16 1.02
C THR A 563 18.45 10.84 0.64
N ALA A 564 19.24 9.81 0.37
CA ALA A 564 18.75 8.47 0.07
C ALA A 564 18.19 7.78 1.33
N GLY A 565 18.84 7.95 2.47
CA GLY A 565 18.40 7.48 3.79
C GLY A 565 17.09 8.11 4.21
N GLU A 566 16.93 9.43 4.06
CA GLU A 566 15.67 10.12 4.37
C GLU A 566 14.52 9.69 3.46
N LEU A 567 14.73 9.52 2.16
CA LEU A 567 13.70 9.00 1.25
C LEU A 567 13.36 7.53 1.54
N TRP A 568 14.37 6.73 1.94
CA TRP A 568 14.19 5.36 2.41
C TRP A 568 13.33 5.32 3.68
N ARG A 569 13.62 6.16 4.67
CA ARG A 569 12.86 6.27 5.93
C ARG A 569 11.43 6.71 5.67
N TYR A 570 11.24 7.73 4.84
CA TYR A 570 9.93 8.22 4.45
C TYR A 570 9.07 7.11 3.83
N THR A 571 9.61 6.41 2.84
CA THR A 571 8.86 5.37 2.11
C THR A 571 8.56 4.19 3.04
N ARG A 572 9.51 3.82 3.91
CA ARG A 572 9.31 2.80 4.94
C ARG A 572 8.19 3.19 5.90
N ALA A 573 8.25 4.40 6.44
CA ALA A 573 7.29 4.91 7.40
C ALA A 573 5.88 5.05 6.79
N GLN A 574 5.75 5.50 5.54
CA GLN A 574 4.46 5.55 4.85
C GLN A 574 3.77 4.17 4.77
N ALA A 575 4.54 3.12 4.51
CA ALA A 575 4.00 1.77 4.45
C ALA A 575 3.69 1.21 5.84
N GLU A 576 4.59 1.41 6.81
CA GLU A 576 4.43 0.93 8.19
C GLU A 576 3.26 1.59 8.94
N LEU A 577 2.82 2.78 8.50
CA LEU A 577 1.67 3.50 9.05
C LEU A 577 0.38 2.66 9.10
N PHE A 578 0.24 1.71 8.17
CA PHE A 578 -0.95 0.87 8.05
C PHE A 578 -0.80 -0.51 8.73
N THR A 579 0.26 -0.68 9.51
CA THR A 579 0.64 -1.94 10.15
C THR A 579 0.64 -1.79 11.68
N PRO A 580 0.93 -2.84 12.46
CA PRO A 580 1.12 -2.71 13.90
C PRO A 580 2.22 -1.70 14.32
N ARG A 581 3.15 -1.34 13.42
CA ARG A 581 4.22 -0.36 13.66
C ARG A 581 3.80 1.11 13.46
N GLN A 582 2.50 1.38 13.43
CA GLN A 582 1.92 2.71 13.16
C GLN A 582 2.53 3.85 14.01
N ALA A 583 2.78 3.62 15.31
CA ALA A 583 3.35 4.66 16.19
C ALA A 583 4.78 5.05 15.80
N ARG A 584 5.62 4.05 15.46
CA ARG A 584 6.98 4.25 14.97
C ARG A 584 6.99 4.94 13.61
N ALA A 585 6.10 4.52 12.72
CA ALA A 585 5.94 5.14 11.40
C ALA A 585 5.61 6.64 11.47
N LEU A 586 4.70 7.04 12.36
CA LEU A 586 4.38 8.47 12.54
C LEU A 586 5.56 9.28 13.07
N GLN A 587 6.36 8.69 13.97
CA GLN A 587 7.61 9.31 14.43
C GLN A 587 8.59 9.50 13.27
N ASP A 588 8.87 8.43 12.52
CA ASP A 588 9.83 8.47 11.42
C ASP A 588 9.37 9.49 10.35
N LEU A 589 8.05 9.62 10.11
CA LEU A 589 7.49 10.67 9.26
C LEU A 589 7.70 12.09 9.83
N ALA A 590 7.52 12.29 11.13
CA ALA A 590 7.77 13.58 11.78
C ALA A 590 9.25 13.98 11.72
N ASP A 591 10.16 13.02 11.94
CA ASP A 591 11.62 13.22 11.86
C ASP A 591 12.05 13.62 10.45
N VAL A 592 11.53 12.91 9.44
CA VAL A 592 11.80 13.21 8.04
C VAL A 592 11.28 14.61 7.66
N LYS A 593 10.10 15.01 8.16
CA LYS A 593 9.58 16.37 7.97
C LYS A 593 10.50 17.41 8.60
N ALA A 594 11.00 17.16 9.81
CA ALA A 594 11.90 18.08 10.52
C ALA A 594 13.24 18.26 9.80
N CYS A 595 13.72 17.23 9.08
CA CYS A 595 14.93 17.31 8.26
C CYS A 595 14.78 18.24 7.04
N GLY A 596 13.55 18.56 6.60
CA GLY A 596 13.27 19.52 5.53
C GLY A 596 13.71 19.08 4.13
N ILE A 597 14.04 17.80 3.94
CA ILE A 597 14.50 17.26 2.64
C ILE A 597 13.32 16.89 1.73
N ILE A 598 12.16 16.59 2.33
CA ILE A 598 10.94 16.21 1.61
C ILE A 598 10.03 17.42 1.43
N ASP A 599 9.36 17.47 0.28
CA ASP A 599 8.35 18.48 -0.03
C ASP A 599 7.28 18.54 1.07
N PRO A 600 7.20 19.64 1.84
CA PRO A 600 6.26 19.76 2.94
C PRO A 600 4.81 19.74 2.46
N GLU A 601 4.50 20.19 1.23
CA GLU A 601 3.14 20.18 0.70
C GLU A 601 2.64 18.75 0.47
N ALA A 602 3.48 17.89 -0.12
CA ALA A 602 3.15 16.48 -0.33
C ALA A 602 3.00 15.71 0.99
N PHE A 603 3.81 16.07 1.99
CA PHE A 603 3.71 15.53 3.34
C PHE A 603 2.41 15.96 4.02
N ASP A 604 2.12 17.26 4.03
CA ASP A 604 0.95 17.84 4.69
C ASP A 604 -0.36 17.38 4.03
N ASP A 605 -0.37 17.22 2.71
CA ASP A 605 -1.50 16.62 1.98
C ASP A 605 -1.72 15.15 2.36
N PHE A 606 -0.65 14.38 2.57
CA PHE A 606 -0.77 12.99 3.02
C PHE A 606 -1.30 12.90 4.45
N VAL A 607 -0.66 13.61 5.38
CA VAL A 607 -1.03 13.61 6.81
C VAL A 607 -2.43 14.19 7.01
N GLY A 608 -2.74 15.30 6.34
CA GLY A 608 -4.06 15.95 6.37
C GLY A 608 -5.22 15.07 5.92
N ARG A 609 -4.96 13.97 5.21
CA ARG A 609 -5.96 12.97 4.81
C ARG A 609 -6.13 11.82 5.81
N LEU A 610 -5.21 11.65 6.75
CA LEU A 610 -5.32 10.61 7.79
C LEU A 610 -6.48 10.93 8.73
N ARG A 611 -7.26 9.92 9.09
CA ARG A 611 -8.36 10.01 10.06
C ARG A 611 -8.25 8.90 11.09
N GLN A 612 -8.53 9.25 12.35
CA GLN A 612 -8.63 8.27 13.42
C GLN A 612 -9.86 7.37 13.24
N PRO A 613 -9.84 6.13 13.79
CA PRO A 613 -11.03 5.29 13.81
C PRO A 613 -12.21 5.99 14.49
N GLY A 614 -13.40 5.89 13.90
CA GLY A 614 -14.64 6.42 14.50
C GLY A 614 -15.01 7.85 14.09
N LEU A 615 -14.09 8.62 13.49
CA LEU A 615 -14.40 9.92 12.89
C LEU A 615 -15.19 9.76 11.58
N ARG A 616 -16.04 10.74 11.24
CA ARG A 616 -16.84 10.71 10.00
C ARG A 616 -15.94 10.63 8.77
N GLU A 617 -16.22 9.67 7.90
CA GLU A 617 -15.51 9.49 6.64
C GLU A 617 -15.96 10.55 5.64
N GLU A 618 -15.05 11.45 5.28
CA GLU A 618 -15.20 12.32 4.12
C GLU A 618 -14.57 11.65 2.89
N ALA A 619 -15.12 11.95 1.70
CA ALA A 619 -14.61 11.43 0.45
C ALA A 619 -13.13 11.79 0.27
N GLY A 620 -12.25 10.79 0.34
CA GLY A 620 -10.83 10.97 0.16
C GLY A 620 -9.96 10.92 1.41
N THR A 621 -10.54 10.56 2.56
CA THR A 621 -9.80 10.31 3.80
C THR A 621 -9.19 8.90 3.83
N ILE A 622 -8.14 8.73 4.63
CA ILE A 622 -7.43 7.48 4.84
C ILE A 622 -7.57 7.09 6.31
N ARG A 623 -8.20 5.94 6.57
CA ARG A 623 -8.50 5.48 7.92
C ARG A 623 -7.31 4.79 8.55
N LEU A 624 -6.95 5.22 9.76
CA LEU A 624 -5.96 4.56 10.59
C LEU A 624 -6.59 3.40 11.36
N ARG A 625 -5.75 2.45 11.79
CA ARG A 625 -6.19 1.27 12.53
C ARG A 625 -6.58 1.58 13.96
N SER A 626 -5.74 2.37 14.63
CA SER A 626 -5.90 2.73 16.04
C SER A 626 -6.02 4.25 16.18
N ALA A 627 -6.85 4.68 17.14
CA ALA A 627 -6.88 6.07 17.54
C ALA A 627 -5.52 6.41 18.12
N MET A 628 -4.97 7.54 17.71
CA MET A 628 -3.63 7.95 18.10
C MET A 628 -3.74 9.36 18.66
N PRO A 629 -3.55 9.55 19.98
CA PRO A 629 -3.60 10.86 20.63
C PRO A 629 -2.74 11.91 19.89
N LYS A 630 -1.60 11.47 19.37
CA LYS A 630 -0.59 12.30 18.67
C LYS A 630 -0.96 12.73 17.25
N LEU A 631 -1.95 12.11 16.59
CA LEU A 631 -2.35 12.55 15.24
C LEU A 631 -2.96 13.96 15.30
N SER A 632 -3.65 14.27 16.40
CA SER A 632 -4.20 15.59 16.69
C SER A 632 -3.07 16.61 16.77
N GLY A 633 -1.99 16.37 17.53
CA GLY A 633 -0.85 17.31 17.61
C GLY A 633 -0.13 17.59 16.28
N LEU A 634 -0.17 16.67 15.31
CA LEU A 634 0.34 16.88 13.95
C LEU A 634 -0.66 17.59 13.03
N LEU A 635 -1.96 17.50 13.31
CA LEU A 635 -3.06 17.99 12.47
C LEU A 635 -3.75 19.26 12.99
N SER A 636 -3.71 19.54 14.28
CA SER A 636 -4.45 20.63 14.92
C SER A 636 -3.55 21.82 15.21
N LYS A 637 -3.71 22.86 14.39
CA LYS A 637 -3.94 24.20 14.95
C LYS A 637 -5.35 24.18 15.55
N GLY A 638 -5.43 23.92 16.86
CA GLY A 638 -6.53 24.27 17.75
C GLY A 638 -7.90 23.63 17.48
N GLU A 639 -8.32 22.72 18.34
CA GLU A 639 -9.74 22.54 18.66
C GLU A 639 -9.86 22.11 20.13
N PHE A 640 -10.82 22.71 20.84
CA PHE A 640 -10.99 22.65 22.30
C PHE A 640 -11.65 21.35 22.76
N PRO A 641 -11.30 20.84 23.96
CA PRO A 641 -11.90 19.66 24.54
C PRO A 641 -13.36 19.90 24.99
N PRO A 642 -14.18 18.82 25.12
CA PRO A 642 -15.56 18.90 25.56
C PRO A 642 -15.67 19.44 27.00
N ILE A 643 -16.75 20.17 27.28
CA ILE A 643 -17.08 20.72 28.60
C ILE A 643 -17.51 19.57 29.52
N VAL A 644 -16.71 19.29 30.55
CA VAL A 644 -16.93 18.26 31.58
C VAL A 644 -17.46 18.92 32.87
N ASP A 645 -18.30 18.21 33.62
CA ASP A 645 -18.91 18.68 34.87
C ASP A 645 -17.85 19.04 35.93
N PRO A 646 -17.99 20.17 36.64
CA PRO A 646 -16.97 20.71 37.55
C PRO A 646 -16.83 19.99 38.90
N SER A 647 -17.58 18.90 39.14
CA SER A 647 -17.54 18.12 40.38
C SER A 647 -16.64 16.89 40.32
N ASP A 648 -16.17 16.48 39.14
CA ASP A 648 -15.38 15.25 38.98
C ASP A 648 -13.88 15.54 39.12
N ILE A 649 -13.17 14.65 39.84
CA ILE A 649 -11.70 14.66 39.92
C ILE A 649 -11.15 14.33 38.53
N GLN A 650 -10.36 15.22 37.96
CA GLN A 650 -9.73 15.03 36.66
C GLN A 650 -8.24 14.75 36.87
N PHE A 651 -7.78 13.60 36.39
CA PHE A 651 -6.38 13.20 36.52
C PHE A 651 -5.51 13.90 35.47
N ALA A 652 -4.26 14.17 35.85
CA ALA A 652 -3.25 14.62 34.90
C ALA A 652 -2.92 13.49 33.93
N ASP A 653 -2.70 13.85 32.68
CA ASP A 653 -2.23 12.91 31.66
C ASP A 653 -0.73 13.11 31.45
N TRP A 654 0.03 12.03 31.56
CA TRP A 654 1.42 11.99 31.19
C TRP A 654 1.58 11.14 29.92
N SER A 655 2.31 11.69 28.95
CA SER A 655 2.68 10.92 27.77
C SER A 655 4.15 11.10 27.44
N ILE A 656 4.75 10.03 26.91
CA ILE A 656 6.11 10.08 26.40
C ILE A 656 6.03 10.63 24.98
N GLY A 657 6.55 11.84 24.82
CA GLY A 657 6.60 12.57 23.57
C GLY A 657 7.43 11.88 22.49
N LEU A 658 7.40 12.47 21.30
CA LEU A 658 8.23 12.03 20.18
C LEU A 658 9.70 12.26 20.48
N SER A 659 10.61 11.49 19.89
CA SER A 659 12.04 11.68 20.14
C SER A 659 12.51 13.06 19.67
N ASP A 660 13.10 13.84 20.57
CA ASP A 660 13.79 15.09 20.26
C ASP A 660 15.12 14.78 19.54
N VAL A 661 15.79 13.69 19.93
CA VAL A 661 17.13 13.30 19.48
C VAL A 661 17.24 11.80 19.41
N ARG A 662 17.69 11.25 18.27
CA ARG A 662 17.98 9.81 18.09
C ARG A 662 19.44 9.60 17.72
N ILE A 663 20.11 8.67 18.40
CA ILE A 663 21.52 8.36 18.23
C ILE A 663 21.68 6.87 18.08
N ARG A 664 22.38 6.44 17.04
CA ARG A 664 22.70 5.02 16.85
C ARG A 664 23.77 4.57 17.83
N VAL A 665 23.52 3.45 18.49
CA VAL A 665 24.46 2.78 19.39
C VAL A 665 25.15 1.65 18.63
N ASN A 666 26.45 1.49 18.84
CA ASN A 666 27.19 0.36 18.30
C ASN A 666 27.01 -0.87 19.20
N GLY A 667 26.10 -1.76 18.81
CA GLY A 667 25.93 -3.11 19.36
C GLY A 667 24.66 -3.34 20.20
N ASP A 668 24.44 -4.60 20.56
CA ASP A 668 23.21 -5.08 21.23
C ASP A 668 23.19 -4.85 22.75
N ARG A 669 24.21 -4.21 23.33
CA ARG A 669 24.32 -4.01 24.79
C ARG A 669 23.73 -2.66 25.21
N SER A 670 22.99 -2.63 26.33
CA SER A 670 22.40 -1.39 26.88
C SER A 670 23.53 -0.44 27.31
N PRO A 671 23.68 0.72 26.65
CA PRO A 671 24.61 1.75 27.12
C PRO A 671 24.14 2.29 28.46
N LEU A 672 25.05 2.86 29.23
CA LEU A 672 24.68 3.68 30.38
C LEU A 672 24.47 5.13 29.91
N ALA A 673 23.51 5.83 30.50
CA ALA A 673 23.25 7.23 30.19
C ALA A 673 22.87 8.00 31.45
N ALA A 674 23.30 9.26 31.55
CA ALA A 674 22.85 10.19 32.59
C ALA A 674 22.82 11.62 32.05
N PHE A 675 21.77 12.36 32.43
CA PHE A 675 21.66 13.77 32.07
C PHE A 675 22.65 14.64 32.85
N PHE A 676 23.16 15.67 32.20
CA PHE A 676 23.76 16.80 32.91
C PHE A 676 22.66 17.62 33.60
N ALA A 677 23.01 18.33 34.68
CA ALA A 677 22.07 19.13 35.46
C ALA A 677 21.22 20.09 34.60
N GLU A 678 21.84 20.76 33.63
CA GLU A 678 21.16 21.68 32.72
C GLU A 678 20.10 21.01 31.81
N GLY A 679 20.18 19.68 31.64
CA GLY A 679 19.31 18.86 30.79
C GLY A 679 19.40 19.12 29.29
N GLN A 680 20.35 19.98 28.87
CA GLN A 680 20.64 20.24 27.46
C GLN A 680 21.58 19.21 26.83
N SER A 681 22.28 18.43 27.65
CA SER A 681 23.12 17.33 27.18
C SER A 681 23.05 16.15 28.14
N PHE A 682 23.54 15.01 27.69
CA PHE A 682 23.73 13.82 28.53
C PHE A 682 25.06 13.15 28.20
N LEU A 683 25.58 12.41 29.17
CA LEU A 683 26.76 11.56 29.03
C LEU A 683 26.28 10.14 28.77
N THR A 684 26.88 9.46 27.79
CA THR A 684 26.64 8.04 27.52
C THR A 684 27.93 7.24 27.47
N ILE A 685 27.85 5.97 27.90
CA ILE A 685 28.93 4.98 27.85
C ILE A 685 28.52 3.86 26.90
N ASP A 686 29.14 3.83 25.72
CA ASP A 686 28.93 2.75 24.75
C ASP A 686 29.77 1.53 25.12
N LYS A 687 29.10 0.39 25.39
CA LYS A 687 29.73 -0.83 25.90
C LYS A 687 30.65 -1.58 24.92
N GLY A 688 30.87 -1.04 23.71
CA GLY A 688 31.66 -1.68 22.64
C GLY A 688 32.69 -0.78 21.94
N GLY A 689 32.87 0.48 22.37
CA GLY A 689 33.78 1.42 21.71
C GLY A 689 35.18 1.49 22.35
N THR A 690 36.19 1.83 21.54
CA THR A 690 37.54 2.19 22.03
C THR A 690 37.56 3.52 22.79
N GLU A 691 36.62 4.41 22.44
CA GLU A 691 36.35 5.68 23.13
C GLU A 691 34.91 5.63 23.65
N PRO A 692 34.68 5.05 24.84
CA PRO A 692 33.34 4.69 25.27
C PRO A 692 32.50 5.88 25.73
N PHE A 693 33.12 7.01 26.09
CA PHE A 693 32.39 8.18 26.58
C PHE A 693 31.99 9.11 25.43
N SER A 694 30.71 9.47 25.39
CA SER A 694 30.21 10.48 24.47
C SER A 694 29.28 11.44 25.19
N ARG A 695 29.53 12.74 25.02
CA ARG A 695 28.57 13.77 25.34
C ARG A 695 27.63 13.93 24.16
N VAL A 696 26.35 14.03 24.43
CA VAL A 696 25.37 14.27 23.39
C VAL A 696 24.48 15.43 23.77
N ASP A 697 24.33 16.37 22.85
CA ASP A 697 23.31 17.40 22.93
C ASP A 697 21.91 16.76 22.88
N ALA A 698 21.13 16.94 23.94
CA ALA A 698 19.80 16.38 24.13
C ALA A 698 18.72 17.07 23.27
N VAL A 699 19.07 18.15 22.57
CA VAL A 699 18.20 18.89 21.64
C VAL A 699 18.66 18.69 20.20
N ARG A 700 19.96 18.78 19.94
CA ARG A 700 20.53 18.76 18.58
C ARG A 700 21.02 17.39 18.13
N GLY A 701 21.22 16.45 19.07
CA GLY A 701 21.76 15.13 18.78
C GLY A 701 23.24 15.11 18.39
N ASN A 702 23.92 16.26 18.48
CA ASN A 702 25.34 16.36 18.21
C ASN A 702 26.10 15.52 19.23
N ARG A 703 26.72 14.44 18.74
CA ARG A 703 27.56 13.55 19.52
C ARG A 703 29.00 14.05 19.49
N GLN A 704 29.55 14.35 20.66
CA GLN A 704 30.94 14.67 20.88
C GLN A 704 31.58 13.53 21.67
N THR A 705 32.46 12.77 21.01
CA THR A 705 33.28 11.76 21.70
C THR A 705 34.26 12.46 22.63
N LEU A 706 34.35 11.97 23.86
CA LEU A 706 35.20 12.58 24.88
C LEU A 706 36.51 11.82 24.98
N THR A 707 37.63 12.54 24.94
CA THR A 707 38.95 11.93 25.07
C THR A 707 39.20 11.59 26.53
N GLN A 708 39.48 10.33 26.83
CA GLN A 708 39.91 9.91 28.16
C GLN A 708 41.38 10.25 28.36
N LEU A 709 41.70 11.07 29.36
CA LEU A 709 43.08 11.34 29.77
C LEU A 709 43.69 10.13 30.49
N THR A 710 42.87 9.37 31.22
CA THR A 710 43.25 8.13 31.88
C THR A 710 42.50 6.98 31.21
N SER A 711 43.22 6.07 30.55
CA SER A 711 42.58 4.93 29.88
C SER A 711 41.97 3.97 30.91
N LEU A 712 40.78 3.42 30.61
CA LEU A 712 40.16 2.36 31.40
C LEU A 712 41.05 1.13 31.58
N SER A 713 41.95 0.88 30.61
CA SER A 713 42.93 -0.22 30.69
C SER A 713 43.92 -0.07 31.85
N ASN A 714 44.19 1.16 32.32
CA ASN A 714 45.03 1.39 33.50
C ASN A 714 44.41 0.81 34.79
N PHE A 715 43.10 0.51 34.77
CA PHE A 715 42.35 -0.03 35.89
C PHE A 715 41.87 -1.46 35.66
N ASP A 716 42.27 -2.11 34.56
CA ASP A 716 41.77 -3.41 34.10
C ASP A 716 40.23 -3.46 33.96
N LEU A 717 39.63 -2.36 33.49
CA LEU A 717 38.19 -2.24 33.30
C LEU A 717 37.80 -2.08 31.83
N ALA A 718 36.66 -2.67 31.48
CA ALA A 718 35.94 -2.45 30.23
C ALA A 718 34.67 -1.61 30.47
N PRO A 719 34.15 -0.93 29.44
CA PRO A 719 32.88 -0.20 29.52
C PRO A 719 31.69 -1.05 30.02
N SER A 720 31.72 -2.36 29.78
CA SER A 720 30.69 -3.30 30.25
C SER A 720 30.71 -3.56 31.75
N ASP A 721 31.79 -3.19 32.43
CA ASP A 721 31.97 -3.45 33.85
C ASP A 721 31.24 -2.42 34.71
N PHE A 722 30.81 -1.29 34.13
CA PHE A 722 30.02 -0.28 34.82
C PHE A 722 28.53 -0.65 34.87
N THR A 723 27.91 -0.44 36.04
CA THR A 723 26.48 -0.70 36.30
C THR A 723 25.67 0.57 36.39
N GLN A 724 26.28 1.67 36.85
CA GLN A 724 25.60 2.93 37.13
C GLN A 724 26.50 4.11 36.75
N ILE A 725 25.85 5.20 36.36
CA ILE A 725 26.48 6.48 36.09
C ILE A 725 25.62 7.57 36.73
N TYR A 726 26.28 8.46 37.46
CA TYR A 726 25.67 9.64 38.06
C TYR A 726 26.41 10.88 37.60
N ILE A 727 25.71 11.98 37.42
CA ILE A 727 26.32 13.29 37.14
C ILE A 727 26.08 14.18 38.35
N PHE A 728 27.10 14.91 38.79
CA PHE A 728 26.94 15.80 39.93
C PHE A 728 25.97 16.93 39.57
N PRO A 729 25.13 17.40 40.52
CA PRO A 729 24.19 18.50 40.28
C PRO A 729 24.86 19.81 39.87
N ASN A 730 26.10 20.05 40.31
CA ASN A 730 26.91 21.19 39.85
C ASN A 730 27.41 21.04 38.40
N GLY A 731 27.20 19.85 37.80
CA GLY A 731 27.63 19.41 36.48
C GLY A 731 29.15 19.27 36.28
N GLN A 732 29.97 19.69 37.23
CA GLN A 732 31.43 19.77 37.07
C GLN A 732 32.12 18.39 37.02
N GLY A 733 31.39 17.32 37.29
CA GLY A 733 31.88 15.95 37.25
C GLY A 733 30.75 14.93 37.35
N GLY A 734 31.12 13.69 37.62
CA GLY A 734 30.18 12.57 37.79
C GLY A 734 30.82 11.39 38.49
N LEU A 735 30.03 10.36 38.74
CA LEU A 735 30.45 9.15 39.45
C LEU A 735 30.09 7.93 38.62
N LEU A 736 31.02 6.99 38.50
CA LEU A 736 30.81 5.70 37.89
C LEU A 736 30.96 4.61 38.95
N ALA A 737 30.03 3.65 38.94
CA ALA A 737 30.10 2.47 39.77
C ALA A 737 30.34 1.23 38.89
N ALA A 738 31.37 0.46 39.24
CA ALA A 738 31.69 -0.81 38.59
C ALA A 738 31.08 -2.01 39.35
N ARG A 739 30.86 -3.12 38.64
CA ARG A 739 30.32 -4.39 39.18
C ARG A 739 31.18 -5.00 40.28
N ASN A 740 32.45 -4.63 40.39
CA ASN A 740 33.34 -5.11 41.45
C ASN A 740 33.36 -4.19 42.67
N GLY A 741 32.39 -3.27 42.78
CA GLY A 741 32.27 -2.35 43.90
C GLY A 741 33.25 -1.17 43.87
N ARG A 742 34.03 -0.99 42.80
CA ARG A 742 34.94 0.17 42.65
C ARG A 742 34.18 1.40 42.17
N LEU A 743 34.53 2.55 42.73
CA LEU A 743 33.93 3.85 42.41
C LEU A 743 34.95 4.76 41.71
N PHE A 744 34.51 5.45 40.67
CA PHE A 744 35.37 6.36 39.89
C PHE A 744 34.72 7.72 39.75
N ASN A 745 35.48 8.76 40.09
CA ASN A 745 35.11 10.13 39.85
C ASN A 745 35.48 10.54 38.41
N LEU A 746 34.55 11.19 37.73
CA LEU A 746 34.72 11.83 36.43
C LEU A 746 35.06 13.29 36.66
N VAL A 747 36.33 13.66 36.51
CA VAL A 747 36.83 15.02 36.78
C VAL A 747 37.22 15.71 35.49
N LYS A 748 37.05 17.03 35.46
CA LYS A 748 37.48 17.87 34.35
C LYS A 748 39.00 17.91 34.20
N GLY A 749 39.48 17.60 32.99
CA GLY A 749 40.90 17.72 32.64
C GLY A 749 41.42 19.17 32.72
N SER A 750 42.68 19.32 33.11
CA SER A 750 43.30 20.56 33.62
C SER A 750 43.54 21.72 32.61
N GLU A 751 42.99 21.71 31.38
CA GLU A 751 43.40 22.67 30.33
C GLU A 751 42.29 23.46 29.61
N SER A 752 41.03 23.46 30.06
CA SER A 752 40.00 24.31 29.42
C SER A 752 39.17 25.08 30.43
N GLU A 753 39.48 26.37 30.61
CA GLU A 753 38.73 27.26 31.51
C GLU A 753 37.35 27.68 30.96
N LYS A 754 37.04 27.44 29.66
CA LYS A 754 35.87 28.07 29.03
C LYS A 754 34.83 27.15 28.40
N GLU A 755 35.11 25.87 28.18
CA GLU A 755 34.10 24.93 27.68
C GLU A 755 34.09 23.63 28.49
N TRP A 756 32.89 23.07 28.67
CA TRP A 756 32.67 21.88 29.48
C TRP A 756 33.20 20.62 28.78
N LEU A 757 34.24 20.02 29.39
CA LEU A 757 34.74 18.64 29.24
C LEU A 757 34.96 18.11 27.80
N PRO A 758 35.90 18.64 26.99
CA PRO A 758 36.43 17.88 25.86
C PRO A 758 37.25 16.65 26.31
N ASN A 759 37.80 16.71 27.54
CA ASN A 759 38.66 15.70 28.13
C ASN A 759 38.14 15.30 29.51
N ILE A 760 38.05 13.99 29.76
CA ILE A 760 37.67 13.41 31.06
C ILE A 760 38.90 12.77 31.70
N ALA A 761 39.15 13.07 32.97
CA ALA A 761 40.05 12.30 33.82
C ALA A 761 39.24 11.37 34.72
N LEU A 762 39.63 10.10 34.78
CA LEU A 762 39.08 9.13 35.72
C LEU A 762 40.00 9.03 36.93
N GLN A 763 39.42 9.20 38.11
CA GLN A 763 40.11 9.04 39.39
C GLN A 763 39.35 8.00 40.23
N GLU A 764 40.02 6.92 40.61
CA GLU A 764 39.45 5.93 41.51
C GLU A 764 39.30 6.51 42.92
N ILE A 765 38.12 6.33 43.51
CA ILE A 765 37.83 6.66 44.91
C ILE A 765 38.24 5.44 45.73
N LYS A 766 39.20 5.60 46.63
CA LYS A 766 39.62 4.53 47.54
C LYS A 766 38.51 4.24 48.55
N THR A 767 37.74 3.19 48.29
CA THR A 767 36.72 2.71 49.24
C THR A 767 37.41 1.87 50.31
N GLU A 768 37.23 2.21 51.58
CA GLU A 768 37.71 1.39 52.71
C GLU A 768 36.78 0.20 53.01
N MET A 769 35.76 0.00 52.18
CA MET A 769 34.70 -0.99 52.32
C MET A 769 34.50 -1.73 50.99
N ASP A 770 34.28 -3.04 51.06
CA ASP A 770 33.83 -3.86 49.93
C ASP A 770 32.35 -3.57 49.65
N LEU A 771 32.06 -2.92 48.52
CA LEU A 771 30.69 -2.51 48.16
C LEU A 771 29.89 -3.61 47.46
N GLY A 772 30.54 -4.69 46.99
CA GLY A 772 29.90 -5.73 46.19
C GLY A 772 29.36 -5.26 44.84
N ASP A 773 28.45 -6.06 44.25
CA ASP A 773 28.00 -5.90 42.85
C ASP A 773 26.93 -4.82 42.62
N ASP A 774 26.22 -4.42 43.68
CA ASP A 774 25.15 -3.40 43.64
C ASP A 774 25.34 -2.41 44.80
N PRO A 775 26.32 -1.48 44.68
CA PRO A 775 26.58 -0.48 45.70
C PRO A 775 25.37 0.45 45.87
N LEU A 776 25.04 0.76 47.12
CA LEU A 776 24.11 1.83 47.44
C LEU A 776 24.88 3.15 47.36
N ILE A 777 24.41 4.10 46.56
CA ILE A 777 25.10 5.37 46.30
C ILE A 777 24.09 6.51 46.36
N ALA A 778 24.46 7.60 47.05
CA ALA A 778 23.72 8.85 47.04
C ALA A 778 24.68 10.04 46.90
N LEU A 779 24.22 11.06 46.15
CA LEU A 779 24.95 12.31 45.94
C LEU A 779 24.28 13.44 46.70
N SER A 780 25.08 14.27 47.37
CA SER A 780 24.54 15.46 48.04
C SER A 780 23.96 16.44 47.01
N PRO A 781 22.93 17.25 47.35
CA PRO A 781 22.28 18.15 46.40
C PRO A 781 23.23 19.18 45.75
N ASN A 782 24.31 19.54 46.43
CA ASN A 782 25.36 20.42 45.93
C ASN A 782 26.51 19.69 45.21
N GLY A 783 26.47 18.35 45.14
CA GLY A 783 27.51 17.52 44.54
C GLY A 783 28.86 17.53 45.26
N SER A 784 28.89 17.94 46.54
CA SER A 784 30.12 18.03 47.33
C SER A 784 30.48 16.75 48.07
N HIS A 785 29.51 15.88 48.36
CA HIS A 785 29.71 14.64 49.11
C HIS A 785 29.07 13.45 48.39
N ILE A 786 29.69 12.29 48.55
CA ILE A 786 29.26 11.00 48.03
C ILE A 786 29.07 10.09 49.23
N ALA A 787 27.84 9.63 49.44
CA ALA A 787 27.54 8.57 50.40
C ALA A 787 27.51 7.23 49.66
N TYR A 788 28.16 6.23 50.21
CA TYR A 788 28.17 4.88 49.65
C TYR A 788 28.13 3.81 50.73
N ALA A 789 27.46 2.69 50.42
CA ALA A 789 27.32 1.56 51.32
C ALA A 789 27.15 0.25 50.53
N ARG A 790 27.44 -0.88 51.17
CA ARG A 790 27.06 -2.20 50.66
C ARG A 790 25.59 -2.47 51.01
N ALA A 791 24.79 -2.91 50.04
CA ALA A 791 23.43 -3.38 50.33
C ALA A 791 23.47 -4.52 51.36
N GLY A 792 22.64 -4.42 52.41
CA GLY A 792 22.61 -5.36 53.53
C GLY A 792 23.66 -5.12 54.63
N SER A 793 24.54 -4.13 54.49
CA SER A 793 25.47 -3.73 55.57
C SER A 793 24.82 -2.75 56.55
N GLY A 794 25.43 -2.57 57.72
CA GLY A 794 25.02 -1.55 58.70
C GLY A 794 25.99 -0.35 58.75
N GLU A 795 26.81 -0.16 57.71
CA GLU A 795 27.84 0.89 57.66
C GLU A 795 27.63 1.75 56.41
N ILE A 796 27.59 3.07 56.59
CA ILE A 796 27.56 4.05 55.49
C ILE A 796 28.86 4.86 55.56
N ALA A 797 29.53 5.02 54.43
CA ALA A 797 30.70 5.87 54.31
C ALA A 797 30.36 7.12 53.49
N VAL A 798 30.82 8.28 53.93
CA VAL A 798 30.64 9.57 53.25
C VAL A 798 32.00 10.17 52.96
N VAL A 799 32.25 10.56 51.71
CA VAL A 799 33.51 11.17 51.27
C VAL A 799 33.24 12.46 50.49
N ALA A 800 34.14 13.43 50.58
CA ALA A 800 34.10 14.61 49.74
C ALA A 800 34.35 14.23 48.27
N ALA A 801 33.53 14.76 47.35
CA ALA A 801 33.63 14.45 45.92
C ALA A 801 34.91 14.98 45.27
N ALA A 802 35.53 16.02 45.83
CA ALA A 802 36.68 16.71 45.23
C ALA A 802 38.04 16.40 45.87
N ALA A 803 38.10 15.62 46.96
CA ALA A 803 39.31 15.44 47.77
C ALA A 803 39.55 13.96 48.13
N ASP A 804 40.82 13.54 48.21
CA ASP A 804 41.25 12.23 48.75
C ASP A 804 41.20 12.23 50.29
N GLU A 805 40.09 12.73 50.84
CA GLU A 805 39.85 12.78 52.28
C GLU A 805 39.41 11.39 52.79
N ARG A 806 39.72 11.11 54.07
CA ARG A 806 39.27 9.87 54.69
C ARG A 806 37.74 9.89 54.81
N PRO A 807 37.06 8.78 54.46
CA PRO A 807 35.61 8.72 54.54
C PRO A 807 35.15 8.79 56.01
N THR A 808 34.12 9.59 56.26
CA THR A 808 33.39 9.60 57.54
C THR A 808 32.43 8.41 57.56
N LYS A 809 32.46 7.61 58.62
CA LYS A 809 31.69 6.37 58.74
C LYS A 809 30.55 6.52 59.73
N PHE A 810 29.36 6.08 59.34
CA PHE A 810 28.16 6.04 60.16
C PHE A 810 27.74 4.59 60.37
N GLN A 811 27.51 4.21 61.62
CA GLN A 811 27.03 2.88 61.98
C GLN A 811 25.52 2.95 62.24
N ILE A 812 24.76 2.06 61.63
CA ILE A 812 23.34 1.86 61.92
C ILE A 812 23.09 0.45 62.46
N ALA A 813 22.01 0.29 63.22
CA ALA A 813 21.68 -0.98 63.86
C ALA A 813 21.06 -2.01 62.89
N GLY A 814 20.41 -1.55 61.82
CA GLY A 814 19.74 -2.39 60.82
C GLY A 814 20.58 -2.65 59.56
N THR A 815 20.08 -3.51 58.68
CA THR A 815 20.69 -3.77 57.36
C THR A 815 20.14 -2.78 56.32
N LEU A 816 21.03 -2.05 55.66
CA LEU A 816 20.70 -1.03 54.66
C LEU A 816 20.04 -1.62 53.42
N THR A 817 18.97 -0.98 52.97
CA THR A 817 18.27 -1.31 51.72
C THR A 817 18.37 -0.20 50.68
N ALA A 818 18.38 1.07 51.11
CA ALA A 818 18.56 2.23 50.24
C ALA A 818 19.18 3.41 51.02
N ILE A 819 19.81 4.34 50.30
CA ILE A 819 20.32 5.61 50.85
C ILE A 819 19.96 6.76 49.90
N ALA A 820 19.72 7.95 50.45
CA ALA A 820 19.44 9.17 49.68
C ALA A 820 19.87 10.41 50.46
N TYR A 821 20.01 11.55 49.78
CA TYR A 821 20.12 12.85 50.45
C TYR A 821 18.78 13.58 50.43
N SER A 822 18.46 14.27 51.52
CA SER A 822 17.35 15.22 51.55
C SER A 822 17.67 16.44 50.71
N LYS A 823 16.64 17.17 50.25
CA LYS A 823 16.82 18.47 49.58
C LYS A 823 17.57 19.48 50.44
N ARG A 824 17.51 19.34 51.78
CA ARG A 824 18.21 20.19 52.75
C ARG A 824 19.64 19.71 53.06
N GLY A 825 20.10 18.61 52.44
CA GLY A 825 21.46 18.10 52.58
C GLY A 825 21.67 17.06 53.69
N ALA A 826 20.62 16.66 54.40
CA ALA A 826 20.71 15.58 55.40
C ALA A 826 20.83 14.22 54.73
N LEU A 827 21.61 13.30 55.32
CA LEU A 827 21.75 11.93 54.82
C LEU A 827 20.60 11.09 55.37
N LEU A 828 19.89 10.40 54.48
CA LEU A 828 18.79 9.51 54.80
C LEU A 828 19.19 8.07 54.45
N CYS A 829 18.81 7.12 55.30
CA CYS A 829 19.01 5.70 55.03
C CYS A 829 17.78 4.89 55.39
N ALA A 830 17.47 3.90 54.56
CA ALA A 830 16.42 2.93 54.79
C ALA A 830 17.01 1.58 55.23
N ASP A 831 16.35 0.92 56.19
CA ASP A 831 16.70 -0.43 56.61
C ASP A 831 15.72 -1.50 56.08
N ALA A 832 15.98 -2.77 56.39
CA ALA A 832 15.16 -3.89 55.95
C ALA A 832 13.81 -4.01 56.69
N SER A 833 13.64 -3.36 57.84
CA SER A 833 12.34 -3.22 58.51
C SER A 833 11.46 -2.15 57.87
N GLY A 834 12.00 -1.37 56.94
CA GLY A 834 11.30 -0.27 56.30
C GLY A 834 11.36 1.03 57.08
N ASP A 835 12.24 1.15 58.08
CA ASP A 835 12.50 2.40 58.76
C ASP A 835 13.40 3.29 57.90
N ILE A 836 13.03 4.56 57.80
CA ILE A 836 13.90 5.61 57.23
C ILE A 836 14.45 6.43 58.38
N LEU A 837 15.77 6.49 58.48
CA LEU A 837 16.52 7.19 59.50
C LEU A 837 17.19 8.43 58.89
N GLU A 838 17.19 9.54 59.63
CA GLU A 838 17.91 10.76 59.29
C GLU A 838 19.19 10.87 60.12
N LEU A 839 20.30 11.11 59.42
CA LEU A 839 21.64 11.28 59.97
C LEU A 839 22.06 12.74 59.80
N SER A 840 22.41 13.40 60.90
CA SER A 840 22.93 14.78 60.84
C SER A 840 24.35 14.78 60.28
N ALA A 841 24.53 15.41 59.12
CA ALA A 841 25.80 15.45 58.40
C ALA A 841 26.75 16.56 58.89
N ASP A 842 26.29 17.47 59.76
CA ASP A 842 27.01 18.69 60.15
C ASP A 842 27.99 18.54 61.33
N ASP A 843 28.14 17.34 61.92
CA ASP A 843 29.02 17.13 63.08
C ASP A 843 30.20 16.19 62.74
N PRO A 844 31.32 16.71 62.20
CA PRO A 844 32.47 15.90 61.75
C PRO A 844 33.33 15.33 62.89
N ALA A 845 32.89 15.39 64.15
CA ALA A 845 33.62 14.83 65.28
C ALA A 845 32.76 13.80 66.03
N PRO A 846 33.23 12.55 66.20
CA PRO A 846 32.61 11.60 67.11
C PRO A 846 32.92 12.02 68.55
N SER A 847 32.30 13.10 69.03
CA SER A 847 32.14 13.31 70.46
C SER A 847 31.01 12.41 70.94
N SER A 848 31.17 11.81 72.12
CA SER A 848 30.34 10.75 72.71
C SER A 848 28.89 11.17 73.04
N SER A 849 28.36 12.20 72.39
CA SER A 849 27.01 12.73 72.52
C SER A 849 26.41 13.15 71.18
N ALA A 850 26.81 12.52 70.07
CA ALA A 850 26.09 12.65 68.81
C ALA A 850 24.66 12.10 69.01
N SER A 851 23.63 12.91 68.71
CA SER A 851 22.25 12.45 68.67
C SER A 851 22.19 11.26 67.71
N GLY A 852 21.82 10.09 68.21
CA GLY A 852 21.67 8.89 67.39
C GLY A 852 20.72 9.10 66.21
N PRO A 853 20.72 8.21 65.20
CA PRO A 853 19.83 8.30 64.04
C PRO A 853 18.38 8.52 64.48
N SER A 854 17.74 9.57 63.98
CA SER A 854 16.33 9.86 64.26
C SER A 854 15.45 9.18 63.23
N ARG A 855 14.49 8.36 63.69
CA ARG A 855 13.49 7.72 62.81
C ARG A 855 12.55 8.77 62.24
N LEU A 856 12.45 8.82 60.91
CA LEU A 856 11.67 9.78 60.16
C LEU A 856 10.33 9.19 59.69
N ALA A 857 10.36 7.96 59.16
CA ALA A 857 9.23 7.28 58.52
C ALA A 857 9.35 5.76 58.64
N ASN A 858 8.25 5.02 58.46
CA ASN A 858 8.22 3.57 58.38
C ASN A 858 7.13 3.10 57.40
N PHE A 859 7.49 2.15 56.54
CA PHE A 859 6.63 1.63 55.47
C PHE A 859 6.35 0.12 55.54
N ASP A 860 6.57 -0.52 56.69
CA ASP A 860 6.28 -1.93 56.97
C ASP A 860 6.81 -2.90 55.88
N GLY A 861 8.04 -2.68 55.40
CA GLY A 861 8.66 -3.53 54.39
C GLY A 861 9.97 -2.97 53.83
N PRO A 862 10.78 -3.80 53.15
CA PRO A 862 12.06 -3.39 52.59
C PRO A 862 11.87 -2.35 51.47
N ILE A 863 12.53 -1.20 51.62
CA ILE A 863 12.47 -0.09 50.68
C ILE A 863 13.52 -0.30 49.58
N ALA A 864 13.11 -0.29 48.32
CA ALA A 864 14.03 -0.40 47.19
C ALA A 864 14.60 0.97 46.78
N ALA A 865 13.77 2.01 46.81
CA ALA A 865 14.16 3.39 46.56
C ALA A 865 13.24 4.35 47.31
N PHE A 866 13.75 5.52 47.70
CA PHE A 866 12.94 6.55 48.33
C PHE A 866 13.47 7.95 48.01
N ALA A 867 12.64 8.96 48.23
CA ALA A 867 12.94 10.35 47.98
C ALA A 867 12.23 11.24 49.00
N ASP A 868 12.91 12.31 49.40
CA ASP A 868 12.37 13.35 50.26
C ASP A 868 11.77 14.47 49.40
N PHE A 869 10.53 14.84 49.69
CA PHE A 869 9.73 15.80 48.94
C PHE A 869 9.11 16.83 49.90
N TYR A 870 8.98 18.07 49.43
CA TYR A 870 8.34 19.16 50.16
C TYR A 870 7.16 19.64 49.31
N GLY A 871 5.95 19.56 49.88
CA GLY A 871 4.71 20.01 49.25
C GLY A 871 4.68 21.52 49.02
N ASP A 872 3.64 22.00 48.32
CA ASP A 872 3.43 23.44 48.10
C ASP A 872 3.20 24.21 49.41
N ASP A 873 2.77 23.49 50.46
CA ASP A 873 2.58 23.97 51.82
C ASP A 873 3.85 23.84 52.70
N ASP A 874 5.00 23.55 52.09
CA ASP A 874 6.30 23.29 52.74
C ASP A 874 6.28 22.10 53.72
N ARG A 875 5.24 21.25 53.66
CA ARG A 875 5.22 20.01 54.44
C ARG A 875 6.15 18.98 53.84
N ARG A 876 6.91 18.33 54.72
CA ARG A 876 7.83 17.26 54.35
C ARG A 876 7.07 15.96 54.17
N HIS A 877 7.28 15.30 53.05
CA HIS A 877 6.75 13.98 52.74
C HIS A 877 7.89 13.07 52.29
N VAL A 878 7.85 11.82 52.72
CA VAL A 878 8.74 10.78 52.21
C VAL A 878 7.95 9.88 51.28
N VAL A 879 8.46 9.73 50.06
CA VAL A 879 7.93 8.80 49.07
C VAL A 879 8.87 7.61 48.99
N ALA A 880 8.34 6.40 49.10
CA ALA A 880 9.09 5.16 49.03
C ALA A 880 8.49 4.22 47.99
N ALA A 881 9.36 3.53 47.26
CA ALA A 881 9.02 2.38 46.44
C ALA A 881 9.57 1.14 47.13
N LEU A 882 8.67 0.23 47.50
CA LEU A 882 8.96 -0.98 48.23
C LEU A 882 9.44 -2.07 47.27
N ALA A 883 10.24 -3.02 47.78
CA ALA A 883 10.82 -4.08 46.97
C ALA A 883 9.77 -5.06 46.38
N ASP A 884 8.54 -5.03 46.88
CA ASP A 884 7.40 -5.81 46.40
C ASP A 884 6.60 -5.13 45.27
N GLY A 885 6.97 -3.92 44.84
CA GLY A 885 6.28 -3.17 43.78
C GLY A 885 5.28 -2.14 44.29
N ARG A 886 5.08 -2.02 45.61
CA ARG A 886 4.23 -0.96 46.19
C ARG A 886 4.90 0.39 46.15
N VAL A 887 4.11 1.44 45.89
CA VAL A 887 4.52 2.84 46.08
C VAL A 887 3.81 3.38 47.31
N ALA A 888 4.53 4.07 48.18
CA ALA A 888 4.01 4.58 49.43
C ALA A 888 4.44 6.03 49.69
N ILE A 889 3.59 6.77 50.39
CA ILE A 889 3.87 8.14 50.84
C ILE A 889 3.55 8.27 52.33
N GLN A 890 4.38 9.02 53.05
CA GLN A 890 4.18 9.30 54.47
C GLN A 890 4.63 10.72 54.81
N GLU A 891 3.78 11.45 55.52
CA GLU A 891 4.21 12.65 56.26
C GLU A 891 4.82 12.19 57.59
N PRO A 892 6.05 12.61 57.95
CA PRO A 892 6.70 12.19 59.19
C PRO A 892 5.81 12.37 60.42
N GLY A 893 5.62 11.31 61.19
CA GLY A 893 4.75 11.28 62.37
C GLY A 893 3.30 10.84 62.11
N LEU A 894 2.87 10.69 60.85
CA LEU A 894 1.58 10.09 60.46
C LEU A 894 1.77 8.65 59.95
N SER A 895 0.68 7.90 59.78
CA SER A 895 0.75 6.54 59.20
C SER A 895 1.04 6.59 57.70
N SER A 896 1.85 5.65 57.21
CA SER A 896 2.12 5.50 55.77
C SER A 896 0.88 5.05 55.01
N ARG A 897 0.75 5.49 53.76
CA ARG A 897 -0.22 4.94 52.80
C ARG A 897 0.56 4.24 51.69
N SER A 898 0.25 2.96 51.45
CA SER A 898 0.90 2.14 50.41
C SER A 898 -0.09 1.66 49.37
N TYR A 899 0.34 1.60 48.11
CA TYR A 899 -0.50 1.27 46.97
C TYR A 899 0.17 0.20 46.10
N ASP A 900 -0.53 -0.88 45.80
CA ASP A 900 -0.10 -1.93 44.86
C ASP A 900 -0.32 -1.47 43.42
N LEU A 901 0.74 -1.06 42.71
CA LEU A 901 0.62 -0.45 41.37
C LEU A 901 1.58 -1.04 40.35
N LEU A 902 2.82 -1.35 40.75
CA LEU A 902 3.85 -1.74 39.80
C LEU A 902 3.94 -3.27 39.69
N PRO A 903 3.92 -3.84 38.47
CA PRO A 903 4.08 -5.27 38.27
C PRO A 903 5.53 -5.75 38.33
N TRP A 904 6.48 -4.83 38.56
CA TRP A 904 7.92 -5.06 38.52
C TRP A 904 8.62 -4.38 39.71
N ARG A 905 9.87 -4.79 39.98
CA ARG A 905 10.64 -4.30 41.14
C ARG A 905 11.22 -2.91 40.85
N PRO A 906 10.86 -1.88 41.63
CA PRO A 906 11.38 -0.53 41.45
C PRO A 906 12.87 -0.47 41.83
N ARG A 907 13.62 0.36 41.12
CA ARG A 907 15.05 0.63 41.36
C ARG A 907 15.32 2.09 41.68
N TRP A 908 14.67 3.01 40.99
CA TRP A 908 14.82 4.45 41.20
C TRP A 908 13.46 5.14 41.23
N ILE A 909 13.36 6.23 41.98
CA ILE A 909 12.19 7.11 41.96
C ILE A 909 12.61 8.56 41.76
N THR A 910 11.76 9.34 41.11
CA THR A 910 11.94 10.77 40.88
C THR A 910 10.60 11.48 41.11
N VAL A 911 10.55 12.39 42.07
CA VAL A 911 9.34 13.14 42.40
C VAL A 911 9.28 14.44 41.60
N PHE A 912 8.12 14.76 41.01
CA PHE A 912 7.86 16.01 40.29
C PHE A 912 7.06 16.98 41.16
N PRO A 913 7.70 17.85 41.96
CA PRO A 913 6.99 18.69 42.94
C PRO A 913 6.03 19.70 42.29
N ASP A 914 6.36 20.18 41.09
CA ASP A 914 5.58 21.14 40.30
C ASP A 914 4.46 20.48 39.48
N ARG A 915 4.32 19.15 39.52
CA ARG A 915 3.38 18.39 38.68
C ARG A 915 2.39 17.63 39.53
N LYS A 916 1.15 18.11 39.48
CA LYS A 916 0.02 17.64 40.27
C LYS A 916 -0.54 16.39 39.62
N ALA A 917 -1.02 15.46 40.43
CA ALA A 917 -1.56 14.20 39.93
C ALA A 917 -2.98 14.38 39.40
N ALA A 918 -3.73 15.33 39.94
CA ALA A 918 -5.13 15.57 39.60
C ALA A 918 -5.56 17.00 39.91
N MET A 919 -6.77 17.34 39.45
CA MET A 919 -7.51 18.56 39.76
C MET A 919 -8.90 18.19 40.28
N ALA A 920 -9.35 18.83 41.36
CA ALA A 920 -10.74 18.81 41.82
C ALA A 920 -11.27 20.25 41.86
N GLY A 921 -12.12 20.61 40.90
CA GLY A 921 -12.49 22.01 40.66
C GLY A 921 -11.24 22.85 40.34
N SER A 922 -10.94 23.86 41.16
CA SER A 922 -9.73 24.69 41.04
C SER A 922 -8.55 24.24 41.90
N GLN A 923 -8.72 23.17 42.69
CA GLN A 923 -7.70 22.70 43.61
C GLN A 923 -6.85 21.60 42.96
N ALA A 924 -5.55 21.86 42.86
CA ALA A 924 -4.56 20.85 42.52
C ALA A 924 -4.41 19.82 43.65
N LEU A 925 -4.41 18.54 43.28
CA LEU A 925 -4.30 17.43 44.21
C LEU A 925 -3.16 16.48 43.81
N GLY A 926 -2.50 15.94 44.85
CA GLY A 926 -1.44 14.94 44.72
C GLY A 926 -0.17 15.39 44.01
N VAL A 927 0.74 14.42 43.85
CA VAL A 927 2.06 14.58 43.25
C VAL A 927 2.31 13.47 42.24
N SER A 928 2.94 13.84 41.11
CA SER A 928 3.41 12.87 40.10
C SER A 928 4.80 12.33 40.49
N ILE A 929 4.98 11.02 40.42
CA ILE A 929 6.20 10.31 40.78
C ILE A 929 6.60 9.40 39.62
N ALA A 930 7.74 9.65 39.00
CA ALA A 930 8.35 8.70 38.07
C ALA A 930 9.00 7.57 38.85
N VAL A 931 8.75 6.33 38.42
CA VAL A 931 9.37 5.13 38.96
C VAL A 931 10.07 4.40 37.81
N THR A 932 11.30 3.92 38.04
CA THR A 932 12.08 3.16 37.06
C THR A 932 12.49 1.82 37.63
N GLY A 933 12.34 0.74 36.85
CA GLY A 933 12.73 -0.61 37.20
C GLY A 933 14.20 -0.93 36.87
N ALA A 934 14.62 -2.16 37.15
CA ALA A 934 16.01 -2.58 36.98
C ALA A 934 16.42 -2.79 35.51
N GLU A 935 15.48 -3.19 34.66
CA GLU A 935 15.70 -3.45 33.24
C GLU A 935 15.31 -2.24 32.36
N GLY A 936 14.88 -1.14 32.99
CA GLY A 936 14.41 0.07 32.32
C GLY A 936 12.90 0.13 32.15
N GLU A 937 12.15 -0.64 32.95
CA GLU A 937 10.71 -0.45 33.14
C GLU A 937 10.44 0.98 33.64
N PHE A 938 9.31 1.56 33.26
CA PHE A 938 9.02 2.95 33.62
C PHE A 938 7.53 3.22 33.77
N ASP A 939 7.18 3.96 34.81
CA ASP A 939 5.83 4.48 35.02
C ASP A 939 5.85 5.87 35.66
N ILE A 940 4.77 6.63 35.51
CA ILE A 940 4.51 7.86 36.27
C ILE A 940 3.24 7.65 37.08
N VAL A 941 3.39 7.57 38.39
CA VAL A 941 2.30 7.33 39.34
C VAL A 941 1.87 8.64 39.97
N GLY A 942 0.57 8.89 39.99
CA GLY A 942 -0.05 9.96 40.74
C GLY A 942 -0.40 9.46 42.14
N VAL A 943 0.05 10.16 43.17
CA VAL A 943 -0.24 9.82 44.58
C VAL A 943 -0.86 11.01 45.28
N ASP A 944 -1.93 10.80 46.04
CA ASP A 944 -2.53 11.85 46.86
C ASP A 944 -1.57 12.27 48.00
N SER A 945 -1.29 13.56 48.06
CA SER A 945 -0.45 14.19 49.07
C SER A 945 -1.27 14.78 50.23
N ALA A 946 -2.59 14.94 50.08
CA ALA A 946 -3.46 15.49 51.10
C ALA A 946 -3.97 14.41 52.07
N ALA A 947 -4.26 14.78 53.31
CA ALA A 947 -4.88 13.91 54.30
C ALA A 947 -6.38 14.14 54.48
N GLY A 948 -7.03 14.78 53.52
CA GLY A 948 -8.47 15.10 53.55
C GLY A 948 -9.34 14.01 52.92
N ASP A 949 -10.65 14.11 53.15
CA ASP A 949 -11.73 13.22 52.67
C ASP A 949 -11.85 13.09 51.13
N ASN A 950 -10.92 13.65 50.36
CA ASN A 950 -10.91 13.54 48.90
C ASN A 950 -10.26 12.21 48.49
N GLU A 951 -11.05 11.14 48.47
CA GLU A 951 -10.65 9.77 48.12
C GLU A 951 -10.25 9.63 46.63
N PHE A 952 -9.06 10.09 46.22
CA PHE A 952 -8.41 9.45 45.07
C PHE A 952 -7.19 8.66 45.53
N ASN A 953 -7.23 7.36 45.24
CA ASN A 953 -6.11 6.46 45.45
C ASN A 953 -5.01 6.76 44.43
N ALA A 954 -3.85 6.13 44.61
CA ALA A 954 -2.80 6.25 43.62
C ALA A 954 -3.16 5.50 42.31
N LEU A 955 -2.71 6.04 41.17
CA LEU A 955 -2.93 5.46 39.84
C LEU A 955 -1.74 5.72 38.91
N SER A 956 -1.60 4.88 37.88
CA SER A 956 -0.74 5.18 36.72
C SER A 956 -1.32 6.37 35.97
N LEU A 957 -0.52 7.42 35.79
CA LEU A 957 -0.84 8.59 34.97
C LEU A 957 -0.30 8.47 33.55
N LEU A 958 0.50 7.44 33.24
CA LEU A 958 0.80 7.05 31.86
C LEU A 958 -0.34 6.19 31.32
N ASP A 959 -0.61 6.33 30.02
CA ASP A 959 -1.52 5.45 29.25
C ASP A 959 -1.25 3.95 29.50
N HIS A 960 0.04 3.60 29.63
CA HIS A 960 0.52 2.28 30.01
C HIS A 960 1.94 2.38 30.58
N SER A 961 2.24 1.58 31.60
CA SER A 961 3.61 1.39 32.09
C SER A 961 4.47 0.78 30.98
N ILE A 962 5.68 1.30 30.79
CA ILE A 962 6.65 0.77 29.83
C ILE A 962 7.30 -0.50 30.39
N GLU A 963 7.27 -1.56 29.60
CA GLU A 963 7.99 -2.81 29.86
C GLU A 963 8.92 -3.12 28.68
N PRO A 964 10.26 -3.17 28.88
CA PRO A 964 11.22 -3.41 27.80
C PRO A 964 10.96 -4.69 26.99
N SER A 965 10.45 -5.74 27.63
CA SER A 965 10.10 -7.00 26.98
C SER A 965 8.90 -6.91 26.03
N ARG A 966 8.00 -5.95 26.26
CA ARG A 966 6.77 -5.77 25.48
C ARG A 966 6.90 -4.65 24.46
N ASP A 967 7.50 -3.54 24.88
CA ASP A 967 7.50 -2.28 24.14
C ASP A 967 8.82 -2.03 23.40
N GLU A 968 9.83 -2.89 23.60
CA GLU A 968 11.21 -2.75 23.08
C GLU A 968 11.90 -1.42 23.49
N LEU A 969 11.35 -0.78 24.54
CA LEU A 969 11.78 0.50 25.09
C LEU A 969 12.27 0.31 26.53
N ALA A 970 13.51 0.72 26.80
CA ALA A 970 14.05 0.72 28.16
C ALA A 970 14.47 2.13 28.56
N VAL A 971 13.90 2.66 29.64
CA VAL A 971 14.29 3.97 30.19
C VAL A 971 15.62 3.85 30.92
N LEU A 972 16.58 4.69 30.52
CA LEU A 972 17.93 4.69 31.07
C LEU A 972 18.18 5.85 32.04
N ALA A 973 17.54 7.00 31.80
CA ALA A 973 17.70 8.19 32.63
C ALA A 973 16.50 9.11 32.50
N ILE A 974 16.24 9.91 33.55
CA ILE A 974 15.17 10.91 33.60
C ILE A 974 15.80 12.24 34.03
N ASN A 975 15.46 13.32 33.34
CA ASN A 975 15.69 14.68 33.78
C ASN A 975 14.33 15.29 34.18
N PRO A 976 14.07 15.43 35.49
CA PRO A 976 12.78 15.94 35.95
C PRO A 976 12.55 17.41 35.59
N GLU A 977 13.60 18.24 35.65
CA GLU A 977 13.51 19.69 35.42
C GLU A 977 13.15 20.05 33.98
N ARG A 978 13.75 19.35 33.01
CA ARG A 978 13.49 19.52 31.58
C ARG A 978 12.37 18.62 31.07
N ARG A 979 11.82 17.74 31.92
CA ARG A 979 10.84 16.73 31.55
C ARG A 979 11.33 15.92 30.35
N ARG A 980 12.47 15.26 30.50
CA ARG A 980 13.06 14.44 29.44
C ARG A 980 13.45 13.08 29.97
N ILE A 981 13.36 12.08 29.12
CA ILE A 981 13.87 10.75 29.38
C ILE A 981 14.81 10.33 28.27
N ILE A 982 15.78 9.49 28.62
CA ILE A 982 16.61 8.77 27.64
C ILE A 982 16.05 7.36 27.60
N VAL A 983 15.63 6.93 26.43
CA VAL A 983 15.15 5.56 26.18
C VAL A 983 16.07 4.85 25.22
N ARG A 984 16.32 3.57 25.47
CA ARG A 984 16.88 2.65 24.50
C ARG A 984 15.73 2.06 23.69
N ASN A 985 15.80 2.19 22.38
CA ASN A 985 14.87 1.60 21.42
C ASN A 985 15.68 0.74 20.42
N GLY A 986 15.80 -0.56 20.69
CA GLY A 986 16.67 -1.45 19.93
C GLY A 986 18.14 -1.00 19.89
N SER A 987 18.61 -0.60 18.71
CA SER A 987 19.98 -0.10 18.45
C SER A 987 20.12 1.43 18.57
N TYR A 988 19.12 2.12 19.12
CA TYR A 988 19.12 3.57 19.24
C TYR A 988 18.95 4.03 20.69
N LEU A 989 19.62 5.13 21.02
CA LEU A 989 19.29 5.98 22.15
C LEU A 989 18.42 7.12 21.66
N GLU A 990 17.30 7.34 22.34
CA GLU A 990 16.36 8.39 22.02
C GLU A 990 16.17 9.28 23.26
N VAL A 991 16.32 10.58 23.09
CA VAL A 991 15.83 11.56 24.07
C VAL A 991 14.38 11.84 23.73
N ARG A 992 13.48 11.65 24.68
CA ARG A 992 12.05 11.93 24.52
C ARG A 992 11.60 12.91 25.61
N PRO A 993 10.78 13.92 25.29
CA PRO A 993 10.17 14.76 26.30
C PRO A 993 9.05 13.98 27.01
N LEU A 994 8.85 14.26 28.30
CA LEU A 994 7.67 13.89 29.04
C LEU A 994 6.68 15.04 28.91
N VAL A 995 5.59 14.79 28.19
CA VAL A 995 4.49 15.75 28.04
C VAL A 995 3.57 15.56 29.23
N TYR A 996 3.20 16.67 29.84
CA TYR A 996 2.34 16.71 31.01
C TYR A 996 1.21 17.67 30.70
N ASP A 997 0.00 17.14 30.69
CA ASP A 997 -1.21 17.89 30.47
C ASP A 997 -2.07 17.79 31.73
N LEU A 998 -2.13 18.91 32.47
CA LEU A 998 -3.07 19.07 33.58
C LEU A 998 -4.35 19.68 32.99
N PRO A 999 -5.53 19.09 33.23
CA PRO A 999 -6.79 19.65 32.74
C PRO A 999 -6.93 21.12 33.15
N GLU A 1000 -7.13 22.01 32.18
CA GLU A 1000 -7.31 23.43 32.46
C GLU A 1000 -8.64 23.62 33.22
N VAL A 1001 -8.59 24.30 34.36
CA VAL A 1001 -9.79 24.76 35.06
C VAL A 1001 -10.57 25.58 34.06
N GLY A 1002 -11.72 25.08 33.60
CA GLY A 1002 -12.55 25.82 32.66
C GLY A 1002 -12.71 27.23 33.20
N GLU A 1003 -12.18 28.22 32.48
CA GLU A 1003 -12.46 29.62 32.79
C GLU A 1003 -13.98 29.69 32.94
N THR A 1004 -14.46 30.12 34.11
CA THR A 1004 -15.88 30.35 34.32
C THR A 1004 -16.31 31.32 33.24
N VAL A 1005 -16.87 30.81 32.14
CA VAL A 1005 -17.30 31.61 31.02
C VAL A 1005 -18.30 32.60 31.62
N PRO A 1006 -18.05 33.92 31.59
CA PRO A 1006 -18.95 34.89 32.17
C PRO A 1006 -20.32 34.65 31.54
N ALA A 1007 -21.31 34.39 32.40
CA ALA A 1007 -22.61 33.86 32.03
C ALA A 1007 -23.14 34.49 30.72
N PHE A 1008 -22.95 33.79 29.61
CA PHE A 1008 -23.62 34.13 28.37
C PHE A 1008 -25.10 33.93 28.64
N GLN A 1009 -25.87 35.02 28.57
CA GLN A 1009 -27.32 35.02 28.67
C GLN A 1009 -27.87 33.87 27.81
N ARG A 1010 -28.43 32.86 28.48
CA ARG A 1010 -29.22 31.82 27.83
C ARG A 1010 -30.29 32.52 27.00
N ILE A 1011 -30.12 32.52 25.69
CA ILE A 1011 -31.22 32.79 24.77
C ILE A 1011 -32.16 31.61 24.95
N SER A 1012 -33.25 31.84 25.67
CA SER A 1012 -34.36 30.91 25.81
C SER A 1012 -34.94 30.60 24.43
N VAL A 1013 -34.66 29.40 23.93
CA VAL A 1013 -35.39 28.82 22.80
C VAL A 1013 -36.79 28.46 23.30
N PRO A 1014 -37.88 28.84 22.61
CA PRO A 1014 -39.23 28.52 23.06
C PRO A 1014 -39.49 27.02 22.96
N GLU A 1015 -40.08 26.46 24.02
CA GLU A 1015 -40.63 25.10 24.05
C GLU A 1015 -41.57 24.85 22.86
N GLN A 1016 -41.32 23.77 22.11
CA GLN A 1016 -42.33 23.16 21.27
C GLN A 1016 -43.29 22.33 22.13
N PRO A 1017 -44.61 22.36 21.86
CA PRO A 1017 -45.61 21.72 22.69
C PRO A 1017 -45.59 20.20 22.51
N ALA A 1018 -45.78 19.51 23.64
CA ALA A 1018 -45.91 18.07 23.75
C ALA A 1018 -47.14 17.54 22.96
N GLU A 1019 -46.91 16.52 22.14
CA GLU A 1019 -47.97 15.62 21.67
C GLU A 1019 -48.13 14.47 22.68
N GLU A 1020 -49.16 14.60 23.51
CA GLU A 1020 -49.80 13.51 24.24
C GLU A 1020 -50.71 12.72 23.28
N ALA A 1021 -50.48 11.40 23.16
CA ALA A 1021 -51.56 10.40 23.12
C ALA A 1021 -51.01 8.95 23.09
N ASP A 1022 -50.97 8.35 24.28
CA ASP A 1022 -51.84 7.22 24.62
C ASP A 1022 -51.76 5.94 23.73
N ARG A 1023 -51.18 4.86 24.26
CA ARG A 1023 -51.94 3.72 24.82
C ARG A 1023 -51.04 2.58 25.30
N GLY A 1024 -51.41 2.04 26.46
CA GLY A 1024 -50.65 1.03 27.21
C GLY A 1024 -50.71 -0.39 26.68
N GLY A 1025 -50.00 -1.28 27.38
CA GLY A 1025 -50.12 -2.73 27.17
C GLY A 1025 -48.99 -3.55 27.79
N ALA A 1026 -49.13 -3.82 29.09
CA ALA A 1026 -48.65 -4.96 29.88
C ALA A 1026 -47.54 -5.92 29.35
N VAL A 1027 -46.50 -6.05 30.18
CA VAL A 1027 -45.58 -7.20 30.48
C VAL A 1027 -46.36 -8.54 30.66
N PRO A 1028 -45.84 -9.80 30.52
CA PRO A 1028 -44.43 -10.28 30.56
C PRO A 1028 -43.99 -11.37 29.53
N ALA A 1029 -42.67 -11.52 29.34
CA ALA A 1029 -41.86 -12.76 29.47
C ALA A 1029 -40.38 -12.43 29.24
#